data_AF-A0A319C237-F1
#
_entry.id   AF-A0A319C237-F1
#
_cell.length_a   1.000
_cell.length_b   1.000
_cell.length_c   1.000
_cell.angle_alpha   90.00
_cell.angle_beta   90.00
_cell.angle_gamma   90.00
#
_symmetry.space_group_name_H-M   'P 1'
#
loop_
_entity.id
_entity.type
_entity.pdbx_description
1 polymer ?
#
loop_
_entity_poly.entity_id
_entity_poly.type
_entity_poly.pdbx_seq_one_letter_code
_entity_poly.pdbx_strand_id
1 'polypeptide(L)'
;MADEVYEGAIGIDLGTTYSCVANYEGTNVEIIANEQGSYTTPSFVSFTDKERLIGEAAKNQAAMNPENTIFDIKRLIGRRSEDPIVKKDIESWPFKVVDQGGNPAVEVEYLGERKTFTPQEISSMVLMKMKEVAETKLGKKVEKAVITVPAYFNDNQRQATKDAGAIAGLNVLRIINEPTAAAIAYGLGSGKSEKERNVLIYDLGGGTFDVSLLNIQGGVFTVKATAGDTHLGGQDFDTNLLDFFKKEFQRKTGKDLSGDPRALRRLRTACERAKRTLSNATQTTVEIDSLFDGEDFNSSITRARFEDLNAKSFSGTLEPVQQVLKDSGLEKSQVDEIVLVGGSTRIPRIQKLLSDFFDGKKLEKSINPDEAVAYGAAVQAGILSGKATSAETQDLLLLDVVPLSLGVAMEGNIFAPVVARGQTVPTIKKRTFTTVVDNQTTVQFPVYQGERTNCADNTSLGEFTLAPIPPMRAGEAALEVVFEVDVNGILKVTATEKSSGRTANITISNAVGKLSTTEIEQMIDDAAKFKSSDEAFTKKFESRQQLESYISRVEEIVSDPTMSLKLKRGNKEKIESALSDAMAQLEIEDSTPEDLKKKELALKRLITKAMATPLSASSTQDCCTLTLKRASLLLMPIPEYRSFSNSTSLHKKKDKSRSSSSAAAEDRAPKDSLASGDPYDLSQLHDGISAALSSLKDDLSKLRGGGRFDIDAIESLRVQLSKANKETLRLGDLAQVIPKGGRMVTVLAAEEDHVKSIISAIISSNLSLTPQADPHNALQLNVPIPPPTKESREQAVIMAKKAMEKAVTAVRDSRGGVHKRLQDMQKKKAARPDDVRKAQEQMEKLSEKGQKDVKELFETAKKAMERA
;
A
#
# COMPACT_ATOMS: atom_id res chain seq x y z
N MET A 1 -16.97 -5.31 -1.39
CA MET A 1 -15.52 -5.37 -1.15
C MET A 1 -15.25 -6.39 -0.06
N ALA A 2 -14.10 -7.04 -0.07
CA ALA A 2 -13.69 -7.90 1.04
C ALA A 2 -13.39 -7.04 2.27
N ASP A 3 -14.07 -7.29 3.39
CA ASP A 3 -13.83 -6.57 4.65
C ASP A 3 -12.52 -7.03 5.33
N GLU A 4 -11.92 -8.12 4.85
CA GLU A 4 -10.68 -8.68 5.40
C GLU A 4 -9.44 -8.08 4.74
N VAL A 5 -8.48 -7.63 5.56
CA VAL A 5 -7.18 -7.12 5.13
C VAL A 5 -6.18 -8.26 4.97
N TYR A 6 -5.40 -8.25 3.90
CA TYR A 6 -4.28 -9.16 3.68
C TYR A 6 -3.12 -8.78 4.61
N GLU A 7 -2.71 -9.71 5.48
CA GLU A 7 -1.65 -9.46 6.46
C GLU A 7 -0.25 -9.29 5.83
N GLY A 8 -0.06 -9.93 4.66
CA GLY A 8 1.20 -9.92 3.90
C GLY A 8 1.44 -8.62 3.12
N ALA A 9 2.40 -8.67 2.20
CA ALA A 9 2.71 -7.59 1.28
C ALA A 9 2.89 -8.14 -0.15
N ILE A 10 2.61 -7.31 -1.15
CA ILE A 10 2.81 -7.63 -2.58
C ILE A 10 4.10 -7.02 -3.11
N GLY A 11 4.70 -7.64 -4.13
CA GLY A 11 5.78 -7.06 -4.91
C GLY A 11 5.25 -6.46 -6.20
N ILE A 12 5.56 -5.20 -6.47
CA ILE A 12 5.15 -4.52 -7.69
C ILE A 12 6.39 -4.07 -8.45
N ASP A 13 6.51 -4.56 -9.68
CA ASP A 13 7.36 -3.94 -10.68
C ASP A 13 6.60 -2.79 -11.38
N LEU A 14 6.98 -1.55 -11.09
CA LEU A 14 6.39 -0.36 -11.71
C LEU A 14 7.27 0.05 -12.91
N GLY A 15 7.12 -0.60 -14.06
CA GLY A 15 7.96 -0.30 -15.23
C GLY A 15 7.48 0.88 -16.07
N THR A 16 8.35 1.41 -16.95
CA THR A 16 8.03 2.54 -17.82
C THR A 16 6.89 2.23 -18.80
N THR A 17 6.91 1.04 -19.39
CA THR A 17 5.93 0.63 -20.41
C THR A 17 4.92 -0.38 -19.88
N TYR A 18 5.35 -1.27 -18.98
CA TYR A 18 4.53 -2.32 -18.38
C TYR A 18 4.84 -2.40 -16.90
N SER A 19 3.82 -2.67 -16.09
CA SER A 19 3.92 -3.02 -14.69
C SER A 19 3.52 -4.47 -14.46
N CYS A 20 4.10 -5.10 -13.46
CA CYS A 20 3.84 -6.50 -13.09
C CYS A 20 3.67 -6.60 -11.58
N VAL A 21 2.74 -7.44 -11.12
CA VAL A 21 2.48 -7.64 -9.68
C VAL A 21 2.58 -9.12 -9.33
N ALA A 22 3.21 -9.39 -8.19
CA ALA A 22 3.43 -10.73 -7.70
C ALA A 22 3.22 -10.80 -6.18
N ASN A 23 2.89 -12.00 -5.70
CA ASN A 23 2.71 -12.28 -4.28
C ASN A 23 3.53 -13.50 -3.86
N TYR A 24 4.02 -13.49 -2.62
CA TYR A 24 4.72 -14.62 -2.04
C TYR A 24 3.75 -15.47 -1.20
N GLU A 25 3.52 -16.72 -1.64
CA GLU A 25 2.62 -17.69 -1.02
C GLU A 25 3.36 -18.74 -0.19
N GLY A 26 4.07 -18.29 0.87
CA GLY A 26 4.70 -19.16 1.86
C GLY A 26 5.94 -19.92 1.37
N THR A 27 5.87 -20.61 0.23
CA THR A 27 6.98 -21.34 -0.39
C THR A 27 7.30 -20.87 -1.81
N ASN A 28 6.31 -20.37 -2.56
CA ASN A 28 6.48 -19.99 -3.96
C ASN A 28 6.03 -18.55 -4.19
N VAL A 29 6.57 -17.93 -5.24
CA VAL A 29 6.07 -16.66 -5.76
C VAL A 29 5.06 -16.94 -6.85
N GLU A 30 3.92 -16.24 -6.81
CA GLU A 30 2.92 -16.24 -7.87
C GLU A 30 2.92 -14.88 -8.57
N ILE A 31 3.11 -14.89 -9.90
CA ILE A 31 2.86 -13.73 -10.75
C ILE A 31 1.36 -13.66 -11.03
N ILE A 32 0.73 -12.51 -10.79
CA ILE A 32 -0.72 -12.40 -10.83
C ILE A 32 -1.15 -11.82 -12.18
N ALA A 33 -1.99 -12.55 -12.91
CA ALA A 33 -2.60 -12.06 -14.13
C ALA A 33 -3.71 -11.03 -13.84
N ASN A 34 -3.81 -10.01 -14.69
CA ASN A 34 -4.89 -9.03 -14.66
C ASN A 34 -6.22 -9.61 -15.19
N GLU A 35 -7.27 -8.80 -15.24
CA GLU A 35 -8.61 -9.20 -15.68
C GLU A 35 -8.68 -9.70 -17.14
N GLN A 36 -7.67 -9.40 -17.97
CA GLN A 36 -7.56 -9.88 -19.35
C GLN A 36 -6.70 -11.16 -19.47
N GLY A 37 -6.22 -11.70 -18.34
CA GLY A 37 -5.35 -12.88 -18.31
C GLY A 37 -3.88 -12.59 -18.65
N SER A 38 -3.45 -11.32 -18.67
CA SER A 38 -2.06 -10.93 -18.91
C SER A 38 -1.31 -10.73 -17.60
N TYR A 39 -0.09 -11.26 -17.50
CA TYR A 39 0.80 -11.09 -16.33
C TYR A 39 1.43 -9.69 -16.22
N THR A 40 1.45 -8.95 -17.33
CA THR A 40 1.93 -7.57 -17.37
C THR A 40 0.80 -6.64 -17.79
N THR A 41 0.73 -5.46 -17.19
CA THR A 41 -0.27 -4.44 -17.51
C THR A 41 0.42 -3.18 -18.04
N PRO A 42 0.01 -2.60 -19.18
CA PRO A 42 0.61 -1.38 -19.69
C PRO A 42 0.57 -0.24 -18.67
N SER A 43 1.66 0.52 -18.55
CA SER A 43 1.74 1.72 -17.70
C SER A 43 1.11 2.92 -18.41
N PHE A 44 -0.19 2.79 -18.74
CA PHE A 44 -1.00 3.78 -19.45
C PHE A 44 -2.17 4.20 -18.57
N VAL A 45 -2.46 5.50 -18.56
CA VAL A 45 -3.63 6.10 -17.89
C VAL A 45 -4.29 7.04 -18.90
N SER A 46 -5.58 6.89 -19.13
CA SER A 46 -6.33 7.75 -20.05
C SER A 46 -7.56 8.31 -19.37
N PHE A 47 -7.80 9.61 -19.58
CA PHE A 47 -8.92 10.33 -19.00
C PHE A 47 -9.99 10.58 -20.06
N THR A 48 -11.25 10.35 -19.70
CA THR A 48 -12.41 10.63 -20.55
C THR A 48 -13.34 11.64 -19.89
N ASP A 49 -14.43 11.99 -20.58
CA ASP A 49 -15.53 12.76 -20.02
C ASP A 49 -16.26 12.02 -18.87
N LYS A 50 -16.04 10.72 -18.72
CA LYS A 50 -16.82 9.84 -17.83
C LYS A 50 -15.99 9.12 -16.77
N GLU A 51 -14.80 8.65 -17.12
CA GLU A 51 -14.01 7.74 -16.27
C GLU A 51 -12.51 7.84 -16.53
N ARG A 52 -11.74 7.14 -15.70
CA ARG A 52 -10.31 6.91 -15.94
C ARG A 52 -10.08 5.47 -16.37
N LEU A 53 -9.42 5.30 -17.49
CA LEU A 53 -9.00 4.00 -17.99
C LEU A 53 -7.52 3.79 -17.65
N ILE A 54 -7.17 2.59 -17.18
CA ILE A 54 -5.80 2.23 -16.77
C ILE A 54 -5.43 0.89 -17.41
N GLY A 55 -4.21 0.75 -17.89
CA GLY A 55 -3.73 -0.48 -18.50
C GLY A 55 -4.12 -0.63 -19.97
N GLU A 56 -4.54 -1.83 -20.36
CA GLU A 56 -4.87 -2.17 -21.75
C GLU A 56 -6.03 -1.31 -22.30
N ALA A 57 -7.03 -1.00 -21.47
CA ALA A 57 -8.13 -0.13 -21.86
C ALA A 57 -7.63 1.26 -22.30
N ALA A 58 -6.70 1.86 -21.54
CA ALA A 58 -6.06 3.13 -21.90
C ALA A 58 -5.18 3.00 -23.14
N LYS A 59 -4.39 1.93 -23.24
CA LYS A 59 -3.51 1.69 -24.40
C LYS A 59 -4.29 1.55 -25.70
N ASN A 60 -5.42 0.85 -25.68
CA ASN A 60 -6.22 0.57 -26.87
C ASN A 60 -6.85 1.83 -27.47
N GLN A 61 -7.27 2.79 -26.64
CA GLN A 61 -7.85 4.05 -27.10
C GLN A 61 -6.84 5.16 -27.38
N ALA A 62 -5.53 4.94 -27.14
CA ALA A 62 -4.51 5.98 -27.21
C ALA A 62 -4.47 6.71 -28.57
N ALA A 63 -4.83 6.03 -29.67
CA ALA A 63 -4.92 6.66 -31.00
C ALA A 63 -6.17 7.52 -31.21
N MET A 64 -7.26 7.23 -30.47
CA MET A 64 -8.51 8.00 -30.54
C MET A 64 -8.49 9.20 -29.58
N ASN A 65 -7.80 9.07 -28.45
CA ASN A 65 -7.69 10.10 -27.41
C ASN A 65 -6.21 10.37 -27.03
N PRO A 66 -5.38 10.86 -27.97
CA PRO A 66 -3.93 10.96 -27.75
C PRO A 66 -3.53 12.00 -26.71
N GLU A 67 -4.25 13.12 -26.61
CA GLU A 67 -3.90 14.23 -25.71
C GLU A 67 -4.21 13.92 -24.24
N ASN A 68 -5.21 13.08 -23.97
CA ASN A 68 -5.60 12.69 -22.60
C ASN A 68 -5.15 11.28 -22.23
N THR A 69 -4.30 10.64 -23.04
CA THR A 69 -3.71 9.33 -22.75
C THR A 69 -2.24 9.49 -22.37
N ILE A 70 -1.97 9.32 -21.09
CA ILE A 70 -0.66 9.47 -20.46
C ILE A 70 0.05 8.12 -20.42
N PHE A 71 1.31 8.13 -20.82
CA PHE A 71 2.22 6.99 -20.81
C PHE A 71 3.65 7.50 -20.59
N ASP A 72 4.60 6.59 -20.36
CA ASP A 72 6.02 6.92 -20.11
C ASP A 72 6.25 7.84 -18.90
N ILE A 73 5.29 7.99 -18.01
CA ILE A 73 5.36 8.93 -16.88
C ILE A 73 6.56 8.66 -15.95
N LYS A 74 7.06 7.41 -15.92
CA LYS A 74 8.28 7.04 -15.19
C LYS A 74 9.54 7.76 -15.70
N ARG A 75 9.52 8.29 -16.94
CA ARG A 75 10.56 9.18 -17.47
C ARG A 75 10.45 10.61 -16.96
N LEU A 76 9.31 11.01 -16.43
CA LEU A 76 9.02 12.35 -15.89
C LEU A 76 9.10 12.43 -14.37
N ILE A 77 8.81 11.32 -13.67
CA ILE A 77 8.76 11.27 -12.20
C ILE A 77 10.08 11.71 -11.57
N GLY A 78 10.01 12.60 -10.57
CA GLY A 78 11.17 13.12 -9.82
C GLY A 78 12.15 13.99 -10.61
N ARG A 79 11.78 14.45 -11.82
CA ARG A 79 12.59 15.35 -12.66
C ARG A 79 12.09 16.80 -12.62
N ARG A 80 12.95 17.74 -13.04
CA ARG A 80 12.61 19.16 -13.13
C ARG A 80 12.05 19.52 -14.50
N SER A 81 11.19 20.54 -14.58
CA SER A 81 10.66 21.05 -15.85
C SER A 81 11.78 21.55 -16.78
N GLU A 82 12.84 22.12 -16.21
CA GLU A 82 13.97 22.69 -16.94
C GLU A 82 14.97 21.66 -17.48
N ASP A 83 14.90 20.40 -17.02
CA ASP A 83 15.83 19.35 -17.40
C ASP A 83 15.84 19.17 -18.93
N PRO A 84 17.02 19.18 -19.60
CA PRO A 84 17.09 19.08 -21.07
C PRO A 84 16.42 17.82 -21.62
N ILE A 85 16.49 16.74 -20.85
CA ILE A 85 15.88 15.46 -21.18
C ILE A 85 14.34 15.57 -21.15
N VAL A 86 13.78 16.23 -20.13
CA VAL A 86 12.33 16.46 -20.02
C VAL A 86 11.84 17.32 -21.18
N LYS A 87 12.55 18.41 -21.50
CA LYS A 87 12.20 19.26 -22.65
C LYS A 87 12.15 18.49 -23.97
N LYS A 88 13.15 17.63 -24.20
CA LYS A 88 13.20 16.78 -25.39
C LYS A 88 12.03 15.79 -25.45
N ASP A 89 11.66 15.18 -24.33
CA ASP A 89 10.53 14.26 -24.28
C ASP A 89 9.20 14.96 -24.56
N ILE A 90 9.00 16.16 -24.01
CA ILE A 90 7.79 16.98 -24.20
C ILE A 90 7.53 17.26 -25.69
N GLU A 91 8.59 17.45 -26.49
CA GLU A 91 8.45 17.62 -27.96
C GLU A 91 7.90 16.38 -28.67
N SER A 92 8.01 15.20 -28.04
CA SER A 92 7.63 13.92 -28.63
C SER A 92 6.31 13.36 -28.10
N TRP A 93 5.82 13.86 -26.96
CA TRP A 93 4.60 13.39 -26.33
C TRP A 93 3.36 14.10 -26.90
N PRO A 94 2.25 13.35 -27.08
CA PRO A 94 1.00 13.94 -27.57
C PRO A 94 0.23 14.67 -26.48
N PHE A 95 0.48 14.35 -25.20
CA PHE A 95 -0.16 14.98 -24.06
C PHE A 95 0.61 16.21 -23.59
N LYS A 96 -0.10 17.16 -23.00
CA LYS A 96 0.49 18.44 -22.55
C LYS A 96 1.16 18.28 -21.19
N VAL A 97 2.40 18.77 -21.10
CA VAL A 97 3.14 18.92 -19.84
C VAL A 97 3.29 20.41 -19.53
N VAL A 98 2.98 20.80 -18.31
CA VAL A 98 3.06 22.17 -17.81
C VAL A 98 4.02 22.25 -16.62
N ASP A 99 4.64 23.42 -16.44
CA ASP A 99 5.51 23.69 -15.29
C ASP A 99 4.67 24.19 -14.10
N GLN A 100 4.76 23.49 -12.97
CA GLN A 100 4.17 23.86 -11.69
C GLN A 100 5.28 24.08 -10.66
N GLY A 101 5.76 25.33 -10.60
CA GLY A 101 6.76 25.73 -9.61
C GLY A 101 8.11 25.01 -9.77
N GLY A 102 8.53 24.73 -11.00
CA GLY A 102 9.75 24.00 -11.34
C GLY A 102 9.57 22.48 -11.48
N ASN A 103 8.39 21.95 -11.15
CA ASN A 103 8.05 20.54 -11.32
C ASN A 103 7.15 20.34 -12.54
N PRO A 104 7.39 19.31 -13.37
CA PRO A 104 6.52 19.02 -14.50
C PRO A 104 5.23 18.35 -14.01
N ALA A 105 4.09 18.77 -14.55
CA ALA A 105 2.78 18.17 -14.33
C ALA A 105 2.09 17.92 -15.69
N VAL A 106 1.27 16.87 -15.80
CA VAL A 106 0.48 16.62 -17.02
C VAL A 106 -0.86 17.35 -16.92
N GLU A 107 -1.25 18.05 -17.99
CA GLU A 107 -2.56 18.70 -18.10
C GLU A 107 -3.47 17.87 -19.01
N VAL A 108 -4.65 17.50 -18.51
CA VAL A 108 -5.64 16.67 -19.22
C VAL A 108 -7.04 17.25 -19.06
N GLU A 109 -7.93 16.91 -19.99
CA GLU A 109 -9.37 17.09 -19.84
C GLU A 109 -9.97 15.84 -19.18
N TYR A 110 -10.62 16.02 -18.02
CA TYR A 110 -11.23 14.95 -17.26
C TYR A 110 -12.53 15.42 -16.63
N LEU A 111 -13.64 14.70 -16.87
CA LEU A 111 -14.98 15.08 -16.43
C LEU A 111 -15.43 16.47 -16.91
N GLY A 112 -15.05 16.84 -18.14
CA GLY A 112 -15.36 18.15 -18.74
C GLY A 112 -14.57 19.33 -18.14
N GLU A 113 -13.58 19.06 -17.29
CA GLU A 113 -12.73 20.07 -16.68
C GLU A 113 -11.26 19.83 -17.03
N ARG A 114 -10.49 20.92 -17.18
CA ARG A 114 -9.03 20.83 -17.27
C ARG A 114 -8.45 20.58 -15.89
N LYS A 115 -7.67 19.51 -15.76
CA LYS A 115 -6.99 19.11 -14.52
C LYS A 115 -5.51 18.90 -14.76
N THR A 116 -4.74 19.16 -13.72
CA THR A 116 -3.29 18.93 -13.71
C THR A 116 -2.97 17.84 -12.72
N PHE A 117 -2.14 16.88 -13.14
CA PHE A 117 -1.69 15.79 -12.29
C PHE A 117 -0.17 15.76 -12.25
N THR A 118 0.38 15.53 -11.07
CA THR A 118 1.81 15.25 -10.89
C THR A 118 2.16 13.86 -11.42
N PRO A 119 3.42 13.61 -11.80
CA PRO A 119 3.89 12.27 -12.16
C PRO A 119 3.63 11.21 -11.09
N GLN A 120 3.66 11.60 -9.81
CA GLN A 120 3.35 10.75 -8.67
C GLN A 120 1.88 10.31 -8.68
N GLU A 121 0.94 11.20 -8.97
CA GLU A 121 -0.48 10.87 -9.07
C GLU A 121 -0.78 9.94 -10.26
N ILE A 122 -0.19 10.16 -11.43
CA ILE A 122 -0.39 9.25 -12.56
C ILE A 122 0.22 7.87 -12.26
N SER A 123 1.41 7.83 -11.65
CA SER A 123 2.04 6.57 -11.24
C SER A 123 1.24 5.85 -10.14
N SER A 124 0.61 6.60 -9.23
CA SER A 124 -0.27 6.03 -8.20
C SER A 124 -1.50 5.36 -8.81
N MET A 125 -2.03 5.88 -9.93
CA MET A 125 -3.12 5.22 -10.66
C MET A 125 -2.70 3.85 -11.20
N VAL A 126 -1.50 3.73 -11.76
CA VAL A 126 -0.96 2.43 -12.20
C VAL A 126 -0.76 1.49 -11.01
N LEU A 127 -0.23 1.98 -9.89
CA LEU A 127 -0.06 1.20 -8.66
C LEU A 127 -1.40 0.76 -8.05
N MET A 128 -2.43 1.61 -8.09
CA MET A 128 -3.79 1.26 -7.68
C MET A 128 -4.33 0.12 -8.53
N LYS A 129 -4.12 0.14 -9.84
CA LYS A 129 -4.50 -0.96 -10.72
C LYS A 129 -3.78 -2.27 -10.35
N MET A 130 -2.49 -2.21 -10.04
CA MET A 130 -1.72 -3.40 -9.63
C MET A 130 -2.21 -3.96 -8.29
N LYS A 131 -2.53 -3.07 -7.35
CA LYS A 131 -3.16 -3.41 -6.09
C LYS A 131 -4.52 -4.08 -6.31
N GLU A 132 -5.39 -3.54 -7.15
CA GLU A 132 -6.71 -4.10 -7.46
C GLU A 132 -6.65 -5.49 -8.09
N VAL A 133 -5.68 -5.72 -8.99
CA VAL A 133 -5.40 -7.04 -9.57
C VAL A 133 -5.04 -8.04 -8.46
N ALA A 134 -4.14 -7.65 -7.54
CA ALA A 134 -3.79 -8.49 -6.41
C ALA A 134 -4.94 -8.71 -5.42
N GLU A 135 -5.74 -7.69 -5.11
CA GLU A 135 -6.91 -7.78 -4.22
C GLU A 135 -7.97 -8.73 -4.79
N THR A 136 -8.21 -8.68 -6.10
CA THR A 136 -9.12 -9.59 -6.80
C THR A 136 -8.65 -11.04 -6.68
N LYS A 137 -7.35 -11.28 -6.88
CA LYS A 137 -6.75 -12.61 -6.76
C LYS A 137 -6.78 -13.15 -5.33
N LEU A 138 -6.45 -12.32 -4.34
CA LEU A 138 -6.33 -12.71 -2.94
C LEU A 138 -7.68 -12.73 -2.20
N GLY A 139 -8.71 -12.08 -2.74
CA GLY A 139 -10.01 -11.91 -2.11
C GLY A 139 -9.95 -11.08 -0.81
N LYS A 140 -8.91 -10.27 -0.63
CA LYS A 140 -8.64 -9.45 0.57
C LYS A 140 -8.05 -8.10 0.17
N LYS A 141 -8.27 -7.07 0.99
CA LYS A 141 -7.71 -5.73 0.79
C LYS A 141 -6.20 -5.72 1.01
N VAL A 142 -5.42 -5.12 0.12
CA VAL A 142 -3.95 -5.07 0.20
C VAL A 142 -3.50 -3.66 0.60
N GLU A 143 -2.69 -3.56 1.65
CA GLU A 143 -2.24 -2.26 2.19
C GLU A 143 -0.71 -2.13 2.26
N LYS A 144 0.06 -3.17 1.93
CA LYS A 144 1.52 -3.16 2.02
C LYS A 144 2.15 -3.61 0.71
N ALA A 145 3.21 -2.94 0.29
CA ALA A 145 3.93 -3.31 -0.92
C ALA A 145 5.44 -3.09 -0.83
N VAL A 146 6.18 -3.82 -1.65
CA VAL A 146 7.54 -3.48 -2.09
C VAL A 146 7.45 -3.03 -3.54
N ILE A 147 8.00 -1.86 -3.85
CA ILE A 147 7.93 -1.25 -5.19
C ILE A 147 9.33 -1.15 -5.78
N THR A 148 9.48 -1.47 -7.06
CA THR A 148 10.77 -1.41 -7.75
C THR A 148 11.09 -0.03 -8.32
N VAL A 149 12.39 0.27 -8.40
CA VAL A 149 12.93 1.42 -9.12
C VAL A 149 14.20 1.02 -9.88
N PRO A 150 14.55 1.72 -10.97
CA PRO A 150 15.84 1.57 -11.62
C PRO A 150 16.98 1.76 -10.62
N ALA A 151 18.05 0.97 -10.73
CA ALA A 151 19.17 1.08 -9.80
C ALA A 151 19.80 2.47 -9.82
N TYR A 152 19.84 3.10 -11.00
CA TYR A 152 20.40 4.42 -11.21
C TYR A 152 19.44 5.60 -10.91
N PHE A 153 18.25 5.34 -10.35
CA PHE A 153 17.37 6.42 -9.87
C PHE A 153 18.04 7.25 -8.77
N ASN A 154 17.94 8.58 -8.92
CA ASN A 154 18.41 9.56 -7.95
C ASN A 154 17.46 9.67 -6.74
N ASP A 155 17.85 10.45 -5.72
CA ASP A 155 17.04 10.63 -4.49
C ASP A 155 15.61 11.14 -4.77
N ASN A 156 15.48 12.14 -5.64
CA ASN A 156 14.19 12.76 -5.98
C ASN A 156 13.24 11.74 -6.63
N GLN A 157 13.75 10.90 -7.54
CA GLN A 157 12.97 9.87 -8.23
C GLN A 157 12.54 8.74 -7.29
N ARG A 158 13.43 8.33 -6.37
CA ARG A 158 13.12 7.33 -5.33
C ARG A 158 12.03 7.81 -4.40
N GLN A 159 12.14 9.05 -3.91
CA GLN A 159 11.14 9.66 -3.05
C GLN A 159 9.80 9.81 -3.78
N ALA A 160 9.79 10.35 -5.00
CA ALA A 160 8.58 10.51 -5.79
C ALA A 160 7.86 9.18 -6.07
N THR A 161 8.60 8.09 -6.31
CA THR A 161 8.02 6.75 -6.49
C THR A 161 7.43 6.21 -5.19
N LYS A 162 8.09 6.44 -4.05
CA LYS A 162 7.58 6.09 -2.72
C LYS A 162 6.29 6.86 -2.40
N ASP A 163 6.25 8.14 -2.74
CA ASP A 163 5.07 9.00 -2.59
C ASP A 163 3.92 8.52 -3.47
N ALA A 164 4.19 8.12 -4.72
CA ALA A 164 3.18 7.48 -5.59
C ALA A 164 2.56 6.22 -4.95
N GLY A 165 3.37 5.40 -4.27
CA GLY A 165 2.89 4.27 -3.49
C GLY A 165 1.99 4.69 -2.32
N ALA A 166 2.36 5.75 -1.59
CA ALA A 166 1.54 6.30 -0.51
C ALA A 166 0.19 6.81 -1.04
N ILE A 167 0.19 7.56 -2.15
CA ILE A 167 -1.02 8.07 -2.81
C ILE A 167 -1.94 6.91 -3.26
N ALA A 168 -1.38 5.78 -3.69
CA ALA A 168 -2.14 4.57 -4.04
C ALA A 168 -2.72 3.83 -2.82
N GLY A 169 -2.52 4.36 -1.60
CA GLY A 169 -2.94 3.72 -0.35
C GLY A 169 -2.15 2.46 -0.05
N LEU A 170 -0.86 2.43 -0.36
CA LEU A 170 0.09 1.37 -0.03
C LEU A 170 1.12 1.89 0.99
N ASN A 171 1.31 1.15 2.07
CA ASN A 171 2.48 1.26 2.91
C ASN A 171 3.67 0.61 2.20
N VAL A 172 4.55 1.45 1.65
CA VAL A 172 5.75 1.02 0.94
C VAL A 172 6.81 0.57 1.94
N LEU A 173 6.90 -0.75 2.16
CA LEU A 173 7.83 -1.36 3.12
C LEU A 173 9.29 -1.23 2.67
N ARG A 174 9.51 -1.24 1.35
CA ARG A 174 10.83 -1.12 0.73
C ARG A 174 10.69 -0.58 -0.70
N ILE A 175 11.61 0.30 -1.06
CA ILE A 175 11.98 0.54 -2.45
C ILE A 175 13.16 -0.38 -2.78
N ILE A 176 13.00 -1.23 -3.78
CA ILE A 176 14.05 -2.18 -4.20
C ILE A 176 14.55 -1.83 -5.60
N ASN A 177 15.86 -1.96 -5.83
CA ASN A 177 16.43 -1.77 -7.16
C ASN A 177 16.02 -2.93 -8.09
N GLU A 178 15.60 -2.62 -9.32
CA GLU A 178 15.19 -3.58 -10.35
C GLU A 178 16.20 -4.71 -10.58
N PRO A 179 17.51 -4.44 -10.84
CA PRO A 179 18.48 -5.51 -11.03
C PRO A 179 18.74 -6.31 -9.75
N THR A 180 18.58 -5.70 -8.57
CA THR A 180 18.68 -6.41 -7.29
C THR A 180 17.52 -7.38 -7.10
N ALA A 181 16.29 -6.98 -7.46
CA ALA A 181 15.14 -7.85 -7.46
C ALA A 181 15.30 -9.01 -8.46
N ALA A 182 15.78 -8.73 -9.67
CA ALA A 182 16.06 -9.77 -10.66
C ALA A 182 17.16 -10.75 -10.20
N ALA A 183 18.18 -10.27 -9.48
CA ALA A 183 19.20 -11.12 -8.88
C ALA A 183 18.61 -12.05 -7.81
N ILE A 184 17.65 -11.59 -6.99
CA ILE A 184 16.91 -12.46 -6.06
C ILE A 184 16.16 -13.55 -6.82
N ALA A 185 15.45 -13.20 -7.90
CA ALA A 185 14.72 -14.17 -8.72
C ALA A 185 15.64 -15.22 -9.34
N TYR A 186 16.82 -14.80 -9.80
CA TYR A 186 17.86 -15.71 -10.29
C TYR A 186 18.42 -16.61 -9.18
N GLY A 187 18.87 -16.02 -8.06
CA GLY A 187 19.61 -16.70 -7.00
C GLY A 187 18.77 -17.65 -6.15
N LEU A 188 17.46 -17.40 -5.99
CA LEU A 188 16.53 -18.33 -5.35
C LEU A 188 15.98 -19.40 -6.32
N GLY A 189 16.00 -19.10 -7.63
CA GLY A 189 15.56 -20.01 -8.68
C GLY A 189 16.71 -20.81 -9.29
N SER A 190 16.90 -20.65 -10.60
CA SER A 190 17.86 -21.40 -11.41
C SER A 190 19.33 -21.24 -11.01
N GLY A 191 19.67 -20.14 -10.35
CA GLY A 191 21.04 -19.78 -9.95
C GLY A 191 21.45 -20.29 -8.58
N LYS A 192 20.56 -20.99 -7.87
CA LYS A 192 20.78 -21.41 -6.48
C LYS A 192 22.05 -22.26 -6.35
N SER A 193 22.99 -21.78 -5.56
CA SER A 193 24.26 -22.45 -5.31
C SER A 193 24.88 -21.97 -4.00
N GLU A 194 25.48 -22.88 -3.25
CA GLU A 194 26.33 -22.54 -2.09
C GLU A 194 27.68 -21.94 -2.50
N LYS A 195 28.04 -22.05 -3.79
CA LYS A 195 29.26 -21.46 -4.32
C LYS A 195 29.08 -19.96 -4.52
N GLU A 196 30.08 -19.20 -4.10
CA GLU A 196 30.20 -17.79 -4.43
C GLU A 196 30.26 -17.60 -5.95
N ARG A 197 29.48 -16.64 -6.47
CA ARG A 197 29.46 -16.27 -7.88
C ARG A 197 29.33 -14.76 -8.05
N ASN A 198 30.01 -14.23 -9.05
CA ASN A 198 29.82 -12.85 -9.52
C ASN A 198 28.84 -12.86 -10.70
N VAL A 199 27.66 -12.31 -10.49
CA VAL A 199 26.58 -12.29 -11.48
C VAL A 199 26.36 -10.86 -11.96
N LEU A 200 26.43 -10.67 -13.27
CA LEU A 200 26.10 -9.41 -13.91
C LEU A 200 24.64 -9.44 -14.36
N ILE A 201 23.85 -8.51 -13.85
CA ILE A 201 22.49 -8.26 -14.30
C ILE A 201 22.53 -7.14 -15.33
N TYR A 202 22.02 -7.43 -16.52
CA TYR A 202 21.86 -6.47 -17.60
C TYR A 202 20.35 -6.25 -17.82
N ASP A 203 19.84 -5.13 -17.34
CA ASP A 203 18.42 -4.78 -17.40
C ASP A 203 18.17 -3.65 -18.41
N LEU A 204 17.60 -4.01 -19.56
CA LEU A 204 17.24 -3.04 -20.61
C LEU A 204 15.73 -3.08 -20.84
N GLY A 205 15.05 -2.15 -20.18
CA GLY A 205 13.60 -2.03 -20.19
C GLY A 205 13.03 -1.21 -21.35
N GLY A 206 11.84 -0.67 -21.11
CA GLY A 206 11.14 0.21 -22.06
C GLY A 206 11.66 1.64 -22.08
N GLY A 207 12.14 2.15 -20.93
CA GLY A 207 12.62 3.52 -20.81
C GLY A 207 13.92 3.73 -20.03
N THR A 208 14.42 2.69 -19.36
CA THR A 208 15.60 2.74 -18.49
C THR A 208 16.53 1.57 -18.80
N PHE A 209 17.82 1.79 -18.52
CA PHE A 209 18.88 0.80 -18.66
C PHE A 209 19.72 0.77 -17.38
N ASP A 210 19.84 -0.40 -16.75
CA ASP A 210 20.68 -0.61 -15.59
C ASP A 210 21.62 -1.81 -15.79
N VAL A 211 22.83 -1.68 -15.25
CA VAL A 211 23.79 -2.78 -15.12
C VAL A 211 24.22 -2.84 -13.67
N SER A 212 24.12 -4.02 -13.07
CA SER A 212 24.63 -4.25 -11.71
C SER A 212 25.44 -5.53 -11.65
N LEU A 213 26.57 -5.48 -10.96
CA LEU A 213 27.38 -6.66 -10.67
C LEU A 213 27.21 -7.01 -9.21
N LEU A 214 26.72 -8.22 -8.96
CA LEU A 214 26.46 -8.73 -7.63
C LEU A 214 27.38 -9.91 -7.34
N ASN A 215 27.80 -10.00 -6.10
CA ASN A 215 28.37 -11.22 -5.55
C ASN A 215 27.25 -11.94 -4.78
N ILE A 216 27.00 -13.19 -5.17
CA ILE A 216 25.95 -14.04 -4.62
C ILE A 216 26.63 -15.23 -3.97
N GLN A 217 26.41 -15.41 -2.68
CA GLN A 217 26.93 -16.54 -1.91
C GLN A 217 25.83 -17.07 -0.98
N GLY A 218 25.25 -18.22 -1.33
CA GLY A 218 24.08 -18.74 -0.63
C GLY A 218 22.93 -17.72 -0.66
N GLY A 219 22.44 -17.33 0.52
CA GLY A 219 21.39 -16.30 0.69
C GLY A 219 21.90 -14.86 0.72
N VAL A 220 23.21 -14.60 0.63
CA VAL A 220 23.77 -13.25 0.71
C VAL A 220 23.96 -12.66 -0.69
N PHE A 221 23.30 -11.54 -0.95
CA PHE A 221 23.35 -10.80 -2.21
C PHE A 221 24.00 -9.44 -1.96
N THR A 222 25.24 -9.26 -2.46
CA THR A 222 25.99 -8.02 -2.29
C THR A 222 26.20 -7.33 -3.63
N VAL A 223 25.63 -6.15 -3.81
CA VAL A 223 25.91 -5.31 -4.98
C VAL A 223 27.33 -4.76 -4.86
N LYS A 224 28.18 -5.10 -5.82
CA LYS A 224 29.58 -4.62 -5.87
C LYS A 224 29.67 -3.28 -6.57
N ALA A 225 28.92 -3.11 -7.65
CA ALA A 225 28.83 -1.87 -8.41
C ALA A 225 27.55 -1.83 -9.23
N THR A 226 27.09 -0.62 -9.53
CA THR A 226 25.95 -0.36 -10.40
C THR A 226 26.20 0.90 -11.24
N ALA A 227 25.70 0.89 -12.48
CA ALA A 227 25.69 2.02 -13.40
C ALA A 227 24.51 1.86 -14.35
N GLY A 228 24.13 2.93 -15.05
CA GLY A 228 23.00 2.87 -15.96
C GLY A 228 22.73 4.18 -16.67
N ASP A 229 21.64 4.19 -17.42
CA ASP A 229 21.04 5.36 -18.04
C ASP A 229 19.52 5.31 -17.80
N THR A 230 19.02 6.25 -16.98
CA THR A 230 17.59 6.35 -16.63
C THR A 230 16.72 6.86 -17.78
N HIS A 231 17.31 7.06 -18.97
CA HIS A 231 16.63 7.59 -20.13
C HIS A 231 16.99 6.90 -21.45
N LEU A 232 17.39 5.64 -21.37
CA LEU A 232 17.67 4.77 -22.51
C LEU A 232 16.82 3.50 -22.43
N GLY A 233 16.06 3.18 -23.48
CA GLY A 233 15.27 1.96 -23.52
C GLY A 233 14.55 1.70 -24.84
N GLY A 234 13.62 0.73 -24.80
CA GLY A 234 12.84 0.28 -25.95
C GLY A 234 12.09 1.37 -26.71
N GLN A 235 11.65 2.43 -26.03
CA GLN A 235 10.94 3.56 -26.63
C GLN A 235 11.83 4.44 -27.50
N ASP A 236 13.12 4.57 -27.17
CA ASP A 236 14.05 5.33 -28.01
C ASP A 236 14.28 4.60 -29.33
N PHE A 237 14.30 3.26 -29.29
CA PHE A 237 14.39 2.44 -30.49
C PHE A 237 13.13 2.54 -31.35
N ASP A 238 11.96 2.66 -30.72
CA ASP A 238 10.70 2.92 -31.41
C ASP A 238 10.68 4.32 -32.04
N THR A 239 11.22 5.33 -31.35
CA THR A 239 11.33 6.71 -31.86
C THR A 239 12.26 6.79 -33.06
N ASN A 240 13.42 6.12 -33.04
CA ASN A 240 14.32 6.07 -34.20
C ASN A 240 13.66 5.43 -35.43
N LEU A 241 12.84 4.40 -35.21
CA LEU A 241 12.08 3.74 -36.27
C LEU A 241 10.92 4.61 -36.77
N LEU A 242 10.25 5.31 -35.85
CA LEU A 242 9.21 6.30 -36.16
C LEU A 242 9.76 7.43 -37.04
N ASP A 243 10.90 8.02 -36.68
CA ASP A 243 11.53 9.10 -37.45
C ASP A 243 11.98 8.64 -38.84
N PHE A 244 12.46 7.40 -38.94
CA PHE A 244 12.76 6.79 -40.24
C PHE A 244 11.50 6.69 -41.10
N PHE A 245 10.39 6.18 -40.56
CA PHE A 245 9.15 6.01 -41.31
C PHE A 245 8.43 7.33 -41.59
N LYS A 246 8.54 8.36 -40.73
CA LYS A 246 8.05 9.71 -41.01
C LYS A 246 8.72 10.28 -42.27
N LYS A 247 10.05 10.18 -42.34
CA LYS A 247 10.83 10.61 -43.53
C LYS A 247 10.47 9.78 -44.75
N GLU A 248 10.24 8.48 -44.57
CA GLU A 248 9.84 7.62 -45.68
C GLU A 248 8.44 7.91 -46.21
N PHE A 249 7.47 8.17 -45.32
CA PHE A 249 6.13 8.61 -45.67
C PHE A 249 6.21 9.91 -46.47
N GLN A 250 6.90 10.92 -45.94
CA GLN A 250 7.10 12.21 -46.61
C GLN A 250 7.76 12.05 -47.99
N ARG A 251 8.74 11.15 -48.12
CA ARG A 251 9.38 10.85 -49.42
C ARG A 251 8.42 10.19 -50.41
N LYS A 252 7.50 9.32 -49.95
CA LYS A 252 6.56 8.58 -50.81
C LYS A 252 5.33 9.41 -51.21
N THR A 253 4.81 10.23 -50.29
CA THR A 253 3.52 10.94 -50.45
C THR A 253 3.68 12.46 -50.63
N GLY A 254 4.84 13.02 -50.27
CA GLY A 254 5.06 14.46 -50.22
C GLY A 254 4.42 15.16 -49.02
N LYS A 255 3.74 14.44 -48.12
CA LYS A 255 3.01 14.99 -46.96
C LYS A 255 3.77 14.74 -45.65
N ASP A 256 3.69 15.68 -44.71
CA ASP A 256 4.27 15.54 -43.36
C ASP A 256 3.19 15.26 -42.32
N LEU A 257 3.27 14.09 -41.68
CA LEU A 257 2.33 13.65 -40.64
C LEU A 257 2.73 14.11 -39.23
N SER A 258 3.83 14.86 -39.08
CA SER A 258 4.36 15.29 -37.77
C SER A 258 3.40 16.13 -36.93
N GLY A 259 2.43 16.80 -37.58
CA GLY A 259 1.41 17.61 -36.90
C GLY A 259 0.14 16.86 -36.49
N ASP A 260 0.03 15.55 -36.77
CA ASP A 260 -1.15 14.75 -36.44
C ASP A 260 -0.83 13.72 -35.32
N PRO A 261 -1.26 14.00 -34.07
CA PRO A 261 -1.01 13.10 -32.94
C PRO A 261 -1.60 11.70 -33.14
N ARG A 262 -2.74 11.57 -33.82
CA ARG A 262 -3.38 10.29 -34.10
C ARG A 262 -2.57 9.49 -35.10
N ALA A 263 -2.13 10.10 -36.20
CA ALA A 263 -1.26 9.45 -37.18
C ALA A 263 0.06 9.00 -36.53
N LEU A 264 0.70 9.87 -35.74
CA LEU A 264 1.92 9.55 -35.00
C LEU A 264 1.73 8.38 -34.03
N ARG A 265 0.62 8.34 -33.28
CA ARG A 265 0.34 7.26 -32.34
C ARG A 265 0.12 5.92 -33.05
N ARG A 266 -0.62 5.91 -34.17
CA ARG A 266 -0.82 4.70 -35.00
C ARG A 266 0.50 4.19 -35.55
N LEU A 267 1.32 5.09 -36.10
CA LEU A 267 2.64 4.74 -36.64
C LEU A 267 3.58 4.24 -35.54
N ARG A 268 3.61 4.87 -34.36
CA ARG A 268 4.41 4.42 -33.21
C ARG A 268 4.02 3.01 -32.74
N THR A 269 2.72 2.72 -32.66
CA THR A 269 2.24 1.36 -32.32
C THR A 269 2.71 0.33 -33.36
N ALA A 270 2.68 0.68 -34.65
CA ALA A 270 3.19 -0.20 -35.70
C ALA A 270 4.72 -0.36 -35.65
N CYS A 271 5.46 0.69 -35.29
CA CYS A 271 6.91 0.64 -35.06
C CYS A 271 7.28 -0.33 -33.92
N GLU A 272 6.58 -0.23 -32.78
CA GLU A 272 6.80 -1.15 -31.64
C GLU A 272 6.55 -2.61 -32.06
N ARG A 273 5.45 -2.87 -32.80
CA ARG A 273 5.13 -4.19 -33.33
C ARG A 273 6.19 -4.70 -34.32
N ALA A 274 6.67 -3.83 -35.20
CA ALA A 274 7.74 -4.15 -36.15
C ALA A 274 9.04 -4.49 -35.42
N LYS A 275 9.44 -3.69 -34.43
CA LYS A 275 10.60 -3.95 -33.55
C LYS A 275 10.51 -5.33 -32.91
N ARG A 276 9.39 -5.65 -32.26
CA ARG A 276 9.15 -6.95 -31.62
C ARG A 276 9.23 -8.10 -32.64
N THR A 277 8.70 -7.90 -33.85
CA THR A 277 8.75 -8.91 -34.93
C THR A 277 10.19 -9.13 -35.41
N LEU A 278 10.98 -8.06 -35.56
CA LEU A 278 12.38 -8.11 -35.99
C LEU A 278 13.32 -8.79 -34.98
N SER A 279 12.91 -8.93 -33.71
CA SER A 279 13.65 -9.74 -32.73
C SER A 279 13.68 -11.23 -33.09
N ASN A 280 12.73 -11.71 -33.90
CA ASN A 280 12.67 -13.11 -34.36
C ASN A 280 12.86 -13.23 -35.89
N ALA A 281 12.22 -12.36 -36.67
CA ALA A 281 12.30 -12.34 -38.13
C ALA A 281 13.43 -11.43 -38.64
N THR A 282 13.94 -11.69 -39.85
CA THR A 282 14.97 -10.86 -40.49
C THR A 282 14.40 -9.64 -41.21
N GLN A 283 13.10 -9.62 -41.47
CA GLN A 283 12.35 -8.53 -42.08
C GLN A 283 10.89 -8.54 -41.64
N THR A 284 10.21 -7.40 -41.75
CA THR A 284 8.77 -7.26 -41.53
C THR A 284 8.23 -6.09 -42.37
N THR A 285 6.92 -6.02 -42.52
CA THR A 285 6.23 -4.91 -43.20
C THR A 285 5.39 -4.12 -42.19
N VAL A 286 5.44 -2.80 -42.29
CA VAL A 286 4.53 -1.87 -41.62
C VAL A 286 3.48 -1.46 -42.63
N GLU A 287 2.23 -1.77 -42.34
CA GLU A 287 1.08 -1.48 -43.17
C GLU A 287 -0.01 -0.82 -42.32
N ILE A 288 -0.43 0.38 -42.72
CA ILE A 288 -1.43 1.18 -42.02
C ILE A 288 -2.29 1.90 -43.06
N ASP A 289 -3.55 1.50 -43.16
CA ASP A 289 -4.52 2.11 -44.07
C ASP A 289 -4.90 3.52 -43.59
N SER A 290 -5.03 4.46 -44.52
CA SER A 290 -5.43 5.85 -44.26
C SER A 290 -4.66 6.44 -43.07
N LEU A 291 -3.33 6.36 -43.11
CA LEU A 291 -2.48 6.81 -42.00
C LEU A 291 -2.61 8.32 -41.80
N PHE A 292 -2.55 9.09 -42.88
CA PHE A 292 -2.62 10.55 -42.87
C PHE A 292 -3.20 11.09 -44.19
N ASP A 293 -4.20 11.97 -44.09
CA ASP A 293 -4.85 12.64 -45.24
C ASP A 293 -5.28 11.66 -46.37
N GLY A 294 -5.90 10.55 -45.98
CA GLY A 294 -6.38 9.50 -46.89
C GLY A 294 -5.30 8.61 -47.49
N GLU A 295 -4.01 8.89 -47.24
CA GLU A 295 -2.89 8.10 -47.76
C GLU A 295 -2.63 6.85 -46.91
N ASP A 296 -2.58 5.70 -47.56
CA ASP A 296 -2.09 4.47 -46.94
C ASP A 296 -0.57 4.52 -46.75
N PHE A 297 -0.06 3.87 -45.71
CA PHE A 297 1.37 3.68 -45.52
C PHE A 297 1.75 2.22 -45.56
N ASN A 298 2.56 1.84 -46.55
CA ASN A 298 3.15 0.51 -46.66
C ASN A 298 4.67 0.64 -46.83
N SER A 299 5.43 0.05 -45.90
CA SER A 299 6.88 -0.02 -45.98
C SER A 299 7.46 -1.27 -45.33
N SER A 300 8.44 -1.89 -46.00
CA SER A 300 9.22 -2.99 -45.46
C SER A 300 10.45 -2.49 -44.70
N ILE A 301 10.76 -3.12 -43.57
CA ILE A 301 11.97 -2.86 -42.79
C ILE A 301 12.70 -4.18 -42.49
N THR A 302 14.02 -4.17 -42.66
CA THR A 302 14.88 -5.32 -42.32
C THR A 302 15.48 -5.15 -40.93
N ARG A 303 15.86 -6.27 -40.30
CA ARG A 303 16.59 -6.27 -39.03
C ARG A 303 17.88 -5.47 -39.14
N ALA A 304 18.65 -5.67 -40.21
CA ALA A 304 19.88 -4.93 -40.46
C ALA A 304 19.65 -3.42 -40.46
N ARG A 305 18.59 -2.95 -41.13
CA ARG A 305 18.27 -1.52 -41.13
C ARG A 305 17.85 -1.01 -39.76
N PHE A 306 17.06 -1.78 -39.00
CA PHE A 306 16.72 -1.43 -37.62
C PHE A 306 17.96 -1.37 -36.71
N GLU A 307 18.89 -2.30 -36.87
CA GLU A 307 20.16 -2.31 -36.14
C GLU A 307 21.02 -1.10 -36.50
N ASP A 308 21.09 -0.70 -37.78
CA ASP A 308 21.81 0.49 -38.22
C ASP A 308 21.22 1.78 -37.63
N LEU A 309 19.89 1.91 -37.62
CA LEU A 309 19.19 3.07 -37.04
C LEU A 309 19.49 3.24 -35.55
N ASN A 310 19.76 2.14 -34.84
CA ASN A 310 19.97 2.11 -33.40
C ASN A 310 21.42 1.82 -33.01
N ALA A 311 22.35 1.77 -33.96
CA ALA A 311 23.72 1.29 -33.74
C ALA A 311 24.45 2.07 -32.64
N LYS A 312 24.25 3.39 -32.58
CA LYS A 312 24.82 4.26 -31.54
C LYS A 312 24.28 3.91 -30.16
N SER A 313 22.96 3.84 -30.01
CA SER A 313 22.31 3.53 -28.73
C SER A 313 22.65 2.12 -28.25
N PHE A 314 22.66 1.13 -29.15
CA PHE A 314 23.03 -0.25 -28.83
C PHE A 314 24.50 -0.38 -28.42
N SER A 315 25.42 0.36 -29.04
CA SER A 315 26.83 0.32 -28.64
C SER A 315 27.06 1.04 -27.30
N GLY A 316 26.30 2.13 -27.06
CA GLY A 316 26.36 2.89 -25.82
C GLY A 316 25.98 2.09 -24.57
N THR A 317 25.20 1.02 -24.70
CA THR A 317 24.87 0.16 -23.55
C THR A 317 26.07 -0.60 -22.98
N LEU A 318 27.19 -0.70 -23.72
CA LEU A 318 28.41 -1.33 -23.22
C LEU A 318 29.23 -0.40 -22.30
N GLU A 319 29.00 0.92 -22.32
CA GLU A 319 29.72 1.86 -21.47
C GLU A 319 29.40 1.64 -19.97
N PRO A 320 28.11 1.51 -19.55
CA PRO A 320 27.79 1.15 -18.16
C PRO A 320 28.34 -0.22 -17.75
N VAL A 321 28.41 -1.20 -18.66
CA VAL A 321 29.02 -2.52 -18.37
C VAL A 321 30.50 -2.37 -18.04
N GLN A 322 31.23 -1.59 -18.84
CA GLN A 322 32.65 -1.29 -18.57
C GLN A 322 32.83 -0.55 -17.24
N GLN A 323 31.95 0.41 -16.96
CA GLN A 323 31.99 1.20 -15.73
C GLN A 323 31.78 0.30 -14.49
N VAL A 324 30.81 -0.61 -14.51
CA VAL A 324 30.55 -1.55 -13.41
C VAL A 324 31.72 -2.50 -13.16
N LEU A 325 32.37 -3.02 -14.21
CA LEU A 325 33.58 -3.84 -14.06
C LEU A 325 34.72 -3.04 -13.43
N LYS A 326 34.91 -1.79 -13.86
CA LYS A 326 35.93 -0.89 -13.30
C LYS A 326 35.67 -0.59 -11.82
N ASP A 327 34.44 -0.24 -11.47
CA ASP A 327 34.08 0.15 -10.10
C ASP A 327 34.11 -1.03 -9.12
N SER A 328 33.78 -2.23 -9.59
CA SER A 328 33.89 -3.46 -8.81
C SER A 328 35.33 -3.99 -8.69
N GLY A 329 36.23 -3.53 -9.56
CA GLY A 329 37.60 -4.04 -9.66
C GLY A 329 37.69 -5.47 -10.22
N LEU A 330 36.66 -5.93 -10.92
CA LEU A 330 36.60 -7.27 -11.51
C LEU A 330 36.87 -7.24 -13.01
N GLU A 331 37.63 -8.24 -13.47
CA GLU A 331 37.85 -8.49 -14.90
C GLU A 331 36.65 -9.24 -15.51
N LYS A 332 36.51 -9.14 -16.84
CA LYS A 332 35.45 -9.84 -17.59
C LYS A 332 35.42 -11.34 -17.33
N SER A 333 36.59 -11.95 -17.18
CA SER A 333 36.80 -13.38 -16.93
C SER A 333 36.27 -13.84 -15.56
N GLN A 334 36.11 -12.91 -14.61
CA GLN A 334 35.66 -13.18 -13.24
C GLN A 334 34.16 -13.03 -13.06
N VAL A 335 33.44 -12.57 -14.10
CA VAL A 335 31.97 -12.58 -14.10
C VAL A 335 31.54 -14.01 -14.43
N ASP A 336 30.83 -14.68 -13.54
CA ASP A 336 30.41 -16.07 -13.67
C ASP A 336 29.17 -16.24 -14.54
N GLU A 337 28.22 -15.31 -14.44
CA GLU A 337 26.95 -15.38 -15.18
C GLU A 337 26.49 -13.99 -15.62
N ILE A 338 25.81 -13.93 -16.78
CA ILE A 338 25.27 -12.69 -17.34
C ILE A 338 23.79 -12.88 -17.56
N VAL A 339 22.98 -12.32 -16.68
CA VAL A 339 21.53 -12.47 -16.65
C VAL A 339 20.87 -11.30 -17.38
N LEU A 340 19.92 -11.61 -18.26
CA LEU A 340 19.18 -10.62 -19.04
C LEU A 340 17.81 -10.33 -18.43
N VAL A 341 17.50 -9.05 -18.25
CA VAL A 341 16.23 -8.56 -17.70
C VAL A 341 15.69 -7.44 -18.59
N GLY A 342 14.37 -7.30 -18.66
CA GLY A 342 13.72 -6.27 -19.46
C GLY A 342 13.51 -6.69 -20.93
N GLY A 343 12.33 -6.39 -21.46
CA GLY A 343 11.90 -6.89 -22.77
C GLY A 343 12.79 -6.47 -23.95
N SER A 344 13.54 -5.38 -23.86
CA SER A 344 14.45 -4.95 -24.94
C SER A 344 15.71 -5.80 -25.04
N THR A 345 16.04 -6.61 -24.03
CA THR A 345 17.12 -7.63 -24.13
C THR A 345 16.79 -8.75 -25.10
N ARG A 346 15.53 -8.89 -25.53
CA ARG A 346 15.12 -9.84 -26.58
C ARG A 346 15.68 -9.47 -27.97
N ILE A 347 16.21 -8.26 -28.16
CA ILE A 347 16.82 -7.81 -29.42
C ILE A 347 18.12 -8.60 -29.67
N PRO A 348 18.25 -9.33 -30.79
CA PRO A 348 19.43 -10.15 -31.08
C PRO A 348 20.75 -9.38 -31.09
N ARG A 349 20.75 -8.14 -31.57
CA ARG A 349 21.94 -7.29 -31.60
C ARG A 349 22.47 -6.95 -30.22
N ILE A 350 21.59 -6.68 -29.25
CA ILE A 350 21.97 -6.43 -27.85
C ILE A 350 22.65 -7.66 -27.25
N GLN A 351 22.05 -8.84 -27.43
CA GLN A 351 22.62 -10.10 -26.95
C GLN A 351 23.97 -10.39 -27.60
N LYS A 352 24.09 -10.16 -28.91
CA LYS A 352 25.35 -10.35 -29.63
C LYS A 352 26.44 -9.42 -29.10
N LEU A 353 26.15 -8.12 -28.97
CA LEU A 353 27.11 -7.14 -28.45
C LEU A 353 27.59 -7.50 -27.05
N LEU A 354 26.68 -7.92 -26.18
CA LEU A 354 27.03 -8.30 -24.81
C LEU A 354 27.85 -9.59 -24.76
N SER A 355 27.47 -10.62 -25.53
CA SER A 355 28.23 -11.86 -25.63
C SER A 355 29.63 -11.64 -26.22
N ASP A 356 29.73 -10.86 -27.30
CA ASP A 356 31.01 -10.49 -27.93
C ASP A 356 31.87 -9.67 -26.95
N PHE A 357 31.28 -8.80 -26.13
CA PHE A 357 32.00 -8.06 -25.10
C PHE A 357 32.61 -8.96 -24.02
N PHE A 358 31.97 -10.09 -23.70
CA PHE A 358 32.46 -11.12 -22.79
C PHE A 358 33.07 -12.32 -23.53
N ASP A 359 33.77 -12.08 -24.65
CA ASP A 359 34.57 -13.06 -25.39
C ASP A 359 33.79 -14.31 -25.82
N GLY A 360 32.53 -14.12 -26.21
CA GLY A 360 31.63 -15.19 -26.67
C GLY A 360 30.95 -15.95 -25.54
N LYS A 361 31.01 -15.46 -24.29
CA LYS A 361 30.31 -16.07 -23.15
C LYS A 361 28.82 -16.18 -23.43
N LYS A 362 28.25 -17.35 -23.10
CA LYS A 362 26.82 -17.62 -23.21
C LYS A 362 26.07 -16.78 -22.17
N LEU A 363 25.02 -16.10 -22.62
CA LEU A 363 24.14 -15.32 -21.75
C LEU A 363 23.13 -16.25 -21.06
N GLU A 364 22.85 -15.97 -19.79
CA GLU A 364 21.89 -16.69 -18.97
C GLU A 364 20.46 -16.20 -19.26
N LYS A 365 19.57 -17.16 -19.54
CA LYS A 365 18.19 -16.94 -20.03
C LYS A 365 17.17 -17.80 -19.28
N SER A 366 17.55 -18.35 -18.13
CA SER A 366 16.71 -19.21 -17.31
C SER A 366 15.54 -18.49 -16.65
N ILE A 367 15.65 -17.19 -16.41
CA ILE A 367 14.58 -16.37 -15.81
C ILE A 367 13.78 -15.64 -16.88
N ASN A 368 12.49 -15.37 -16.60
CA ASN A 368 11.66 -14.58 -17.49
C ASN A 368 12.03 -13.09 -17.38
N PRO A 369 12.50 -12.43 -18.46
CA PRO A 369 12.95 -11.04 -18.40
C PRO A 369 11.83 -10.04 -18.10
N ASP A 370 10.56 -10.43 -18.28
CA ASP A 370 9.41 -9.54 -18.06
C ASP A 370 8.79 -9.68 -16.65
N GLU A 371 9.17 -10.71 -15.88
CA GLU A 371 8.55 -11.06 -14.59
C GLU A 371 9.56 -11.13 -13.42
N ALA A 372 10.86 -11.30 -13.72
CA ALA A 372 11.90 -11.51 -12.71
C ALA A 372 11.98 -10.39 -11.66
N VAL A 373 11.74 -9.14 -12.08
CA VAL A 373 11.77 -7.97 -11.20
C VAL A 373 10.62 -8.04 -10.19
N ALA A 374 9.39 -8.27 -10.65
CA ALA A 374 8.23 -8.43 -9.77
C ALA A 374 8.38 -9.66 -8.87
N TYR A 375 8.98 -10.74 -9.39
CA TYR A 375 9.28 -11.94 -8.61
C TYR A 375 10.16 -11.63 -7.40
N GLY A 376 11.31 -10.98 -7.62
CA GLY A 376 12.23 -10.61 -6.53
C GLY A 376 11.62 -9.62 -5.55
N ALA A 377 10.83 -8.67 -6.04
CA ALA A 377 10.09 -7.74 -5.18
C ALA A 377 9.09 -8.48 -4.28
N ALA A 378 8.41 -9.51 -4.79
CA ALA A 378 7.46 -10.32 -4.02
C ALA A 378 8.16 -11.16 -2.95
N VAL A 379 9.32 -11.74 -3.25
CA VAL A 379 10.16 -12.40 -2.23
C VAL A 379 10.49 -11.43 -1.10
N GLN A 380 10.98 -10.23 -1.44
CA GLN A 380 11.33 -9.21 -0.45
C GLN A 380 10.10 -8.77 0.37
N ALA A 381 8.95 -8.63 -0.28
CA ALA A 381 7.68 -8.31 0.37
C ALA A 381 7.27 -9.40 1.38
N GLY A 382 7.39 -10.68 0.99
CA GLY A 382 7.10 -11.83 1.85
C GLY A 382 7.98 -11.86 3.10
N ILE A 383 9.29 -11.58 2.96
CA ILE A 383 10.24 -11.49 4.06
C ILE A 383 9.86 -10.36 5.02
N LEU A 384 9.66 -9.14 4.49
CA LEU A 384 9.37 -7.96 5.31
C LEU A 384 8.01 -8.01 6.00
N SER A 385 7.03 -8.72 5.43
CA SER A 385 5.73 -8.92 6.07
C SER A 385 5.70 -10.11 7.03
N GLY A 386 6.79 -10.87 7.17
CA GLY A 386 6.85 -12.09 7.98
C GLY A 386 6.05 -13.28 7.44
N LYS A 387 5.59 -13.20 6.18
CA LYS A 387 4.85 -14.28 5.49
C LYS A 387 5.79 -15.35 4.95
N ALA A 388 7.00 -14.95 4.58
CA ALA A 388 8.05 -15.85 4.17
C ALA A 388 8.71 -16.48 5.40
N THR A 389 8.32 -17.71 5.72
CA THR A 389 8.83 -18.47 6.88
C THR A 389 9.73 -19.63 6.47
N SER A 390 9.95 -19.83 5.17
CA SER A 390 10.81 -20.90 4.65
C SER A 390 12.27 -20.65 5.08
N ALA A 391 13.03 -21.73 5.28
CA ALA A 391 14.47 -21.64 5.59
C ALA A 391 15.23 -20.83 4.54
N GLU A 392 14.85 -20.96 3.26
CA GLU A 392 15.52 -20.30 2.14
C GLU A 392 15.37 -18.77 2.15
N THR A 393 14.25 -18.28 2.71
CA THR A 393 13.97 -16.85 2.84
C THR A 393 14.46 -16.26 4.17
N GLN A 394 14.76 -17.11 5.17
CA GLN A 394 15.29 -16.65 6.46
C GLN A 394 16.75 -16.18 6.36
N ASP A 395 17.53 -16.81 5.48
CA ASP A 395 18.95 -16.51 5.29
C ASP A 395 19.21 -15.44 4.21
N LEU A 396 18.15 -14.85 3.63
CA LEU A 396 18.29 -13.85 2.58
C LEU A 396 18.76 -12.52 3.18
N LEU A 397 19.99 -12.13 2.84
CA LEU A 397 20.59 -10.85 3.21
C LEU A 397 20.90 -10.03 1.95
N LEU A 398 20.34 -8.83 1.88
CA LEU A 398 20.54 -7.91 0.78
C LEU A 398 21.44 -6.74 1.21
N LEU A 399 22.58 -6.58 0.54
CA LEU A 399 23.51 -5.47 0.72
C LEU A 399 23.58 -4.68 -0.60
N ASP A 400 22.75 -3.64 -0.70
CA ASP A 400 22.71 -2.75 -1.87
C ASP A 400 23.63 -1.54 -1.69
N VAL A 401 23.79 -0.69 -2.70
CA VAL A 401 24.70 0.46 -2.72
C VAL A 401 24.05 1.74 -3.24
N VAL A 402 24.64 2.90 -2.94
CA VAL A 402 24.26 4.16 -3.60
C VAL A 402 24.81 4.21 -5.04
N PRO A 403 23.99 4.55 -6.05
CA PRO A 403 24.43 4.53 -7.45
C PRO A 403 25.33 5.73 -7.83
N LEU A 404 25.12 6.85 -7.16
CA LEU A 404 25.78 8.14 -7.40
C LEU A 404 26.27 8.74 -6.09
N SER A 405 27.39 9.45 -6.16
CA SER A 405 27.98 10.15 -5.04
C SER A 405 27.06 11.28 -4.57
N LEU A 406 26.91 11.41 -3.26
CA LEU A 406 26.13 12.45 -2.59
C LEU A 406 27.10 13.42 -1.92
N GLY A 407 26.89 14.70 -2.11
CA GLY A 407 27.80 15.72 -1.60
C GLY A 407 27.20 17.11 -1.56
N VAL A 408 28.05 18.08 -1.25
CA VAL A 408 27.65 19.49 -1.19
C VAL A 408 28.45 20.33 -2.17
N ALA A 409 27.94 21.52 -2.49
CA ALA A 409 28.74 22.55 -3.14
C ALA A 409 29.69 23.24 -2.14
N MET A 410 30.95 23.40 -2.52
CA MET A 410 31.93 24.28 -1.88
C MET A 410 32.01 25.63 -2.62
N GLU A 411 32.82 26.55 -2.09
CA GLU A 411 33.17 27.80 -2.76
C GLU A 411 33.61 27.55 -4.22
N GLY A 412 33.11 28.38 -5.13
CA GLY A 412 33.33 28.21 -6.57
C GLY A 412 32.41 27.18 -7.25
N ASN A 413 31.34 26.72 -6.59
CA ASN A 413 30.39 25.73 -7.11
C ASN A 413 31.04 24.37 -7.41
N ILE A 414 32.03 23.98 -6.62
CA ILE A 414 32.78 22.74 -6.75
C ILE A 414 32.13 21.65 -5.89
N PHE A 415 31.88 20.49 -6.49
CA PHE A 415 31.27 19.34 -5.82
C PHE A 415 32.24 18.66 -4.86
N ALA A 416 31.81 18.49 -3.62
CA ALA A 416 32.54 17.81 -2.57
C ALA A 416 31.77 16.56 -2.13
N PRO A 417 32.19 15.35 -2.54
CA PRO A 417 31.51 14.13 -2.15
C PRO A 417 31.62 13.91 -0.62
N VAL A 418 30.53 13.40 -0.04
CA VAL A 418 30.41 13.02 1.37
C VAL A 418 30.12 11.51 1.47
N VAL A 419 29.20 11.01 0.64
CA VAL A 419 28.96 9.58 0.42
C VAL A 419 29.38 9.27 -1.00
N ALA A 420 30.41 8.43 -1.20
CA ALA A 420 30.85 8.04 -2.53
C ALA A 420 29.90 7.00 -3.15
N ARG A 421 29.78 6.99 -4.48
CA ARG A 421 29.08 5.92 -5.20
C ARG A 421 29.65 4.54 -4.85
N GLY A 422 28.81 3.51 -4.86
CA GLY A 422 29.17 2.16 -4.46
C GLY A 422 29.24 1.94 -2.95
N GLN A 423 29.04 2.97 -2.12
CA GLN A 423 28.93 2.79 -0.68
C GLN A 423 27.66 1.99 -0.33
N THR A 424 27.82 0.91 0.44
CA THR A 424 26.72 0.05 0.89
C THR A 424 25.69 0.83 1.71
N VAL A 425 24.40 0.57 1.47
CA VAL A 425 23.28 1.15 2.24
C VAL A 425 22.70 0.13 3.25
N PRO A 426 22.22 0.57 4.42
CA PRO A 426 22.20 1.95 4.90
C PRO A 426 23.59 2.46 5.31
N THR A 427 23.82 3.77 5.23
CA THR A 427 25.12 4.37 5.62
C THR A 427 24.96 5.73 6.26
N ILE A 428 25.91 6.08 7.14
CA ILE A 428 26.01 7.40 7.76
C ILE A 428 27.42 7.92 7.52
N LYS A 429 27.52 9.10 6.90
CA LYS A 429 28.79 9.82 6.73
C LYS A 429 28.66 11.22 7.33
N LYS A 430 29.76 11.73 7.87
CA LYS A 430 29.82 13.04 8.50
C LYS A 430 30.91 13.87 7.86
N ARG A 431 30.66 15.16 7.67
CA ARG A 431 31.67 16.12 7.25
C ARG A 431 31.47 17.43 8.00
N THR A 432 32.56 18.00 8.50
CA THR A 432 32.53 19.28 9.19
C THR A 432 32.85 20.40 8.20
N PHE A 433 32.01 21.42 8.21
CA PHE A 433 32.16 22.68 7.48
C PHE A 433 32.34 23.83 8.47
N THR A 434 32.70 25.00 7.96
CA THR A 434 32.93 26.20 8.77
C THR A 434 32.44 27.46 8.07
N THR A 435 32.37 28.57 8.80
CA THR A 435 32.00 29.89 8.28
C THR A 435 33.17 30.52 7.54
N VAL A 436 32.87 31.33 6.52
CA VAL A 436 33.88 32.04 5.70
C VAL A 436 33.91 33.55 5.97
N VAL A 437 32.95 34.07 6.73
CA VAL A 437 32.87 35.48 7.14
C VAL A 437 32.74 35.58 8.67
N ASP A 438 33.39 36.59 9.25
CA ASP A 438 33.25 36.92 10.67
C ASP A 438 31.80 37.21 11.05
N ASN A 439 31.35 36.67 12.18
CA ASN A 439 29.99 36.79 12.69
C ASN A 439 28.89 36.34 11.71
N GLN A 440 29.22 35.44 10.78
CA GLN A 440 28.25 34.83 9.88
C GLN A 440 27.17 34.10 10.68
N THR A 441 25.91 34.53 10.53
CA THR A 441 24.78 34.00 11.29
C THR A 441 24.01 32.90 10.54
N THR A 442 24.23 32.76 9.24
CA THR A 442 23.54 31.80 8.36
C THR A 442 24.54 31.10 7.44
N VAL A 443 24.42 29.79 7.28
CA VAL A 443 25.17 29.01 6.28
C VAL A 443 24.20 28.21 5.43
N GLN A 444 24.36 28.31 4.12
CA GLN A 444 23.61 27.55 3.13
C GLN A 444 24.42 26.35 2.67
N PHE A 445 23.74 25.20 2.51
CA PHE A 445 24.33 23.94 2.07
C PHE A 445 23.54 23.41 0.87
N PRO A 446 23.94 23.75 -0.36
CA PRO A 446 23.41 23.13 -1.56
C PRO A 446 23.88 21.66 -1.66
N VAL A 447 22.94 20.72 -1.78
CA VAL A 447 23.20 19.28 -1.85
C VAL A 447 23.02 18.80 -3.29
N TYR A 448 23.99 18.00 -3.74
CA TYR A 448 24.02 17.48 -5.10
C TYR A 448 24.26 15.97 -5.11
N GLN A 449 23.84 15.34 -6.21
CA GLN A 449 24.12 13.95 -6.53
C GLN A 449 24.74 13.86 -7.93
N GLY A 450 25.89 13.19 -8.05
CA GLY A 450 26.59 13.01 -9.31
C GLY A 450 28.11 12.87 -9.15
N GLU A 451 28.81 12.71 -10.28
CA GLU A 451 30.27 12.44 -10.31
C GLU A 451 31.09 13.59 -10.90
N ARG A 452 30.44 14.68 -11.32
CA ARG A 452 31.11 15.81 -11.98
C ARG A 452 31.68 16.76 -10.94
N THR A 453 32.81 17.38 -11.28
CA THR A 453 33.49 18.34 -10.38
C THR A 453 32.71 19.64 -10.23
N ASN A 454 32.08 20.13 -11.30
CA ASN A 454 31.23 21.32 -11.24
C ASN A 454 29.80 20.90 -10.85
N CYS A 455 29.25 21.48 -9.78
CA CYS A 455 27.90 21.16 -9.33
C CYS A 455 26.82 21.46 -10.37
N ALA A 456 27.06 22.39 -11.30
CA ALA A 456 26.13 22.68 -12.39
C ALA A 456 25.90 21.49 -13.34
N ASP A 457 26.83 20.54 -13.39
CA ASP A 457 26.73 19.31 -14.18
C ASP A 457 26.17 18.12 -13.37
N ASN A 458 25.83 18.32 -12.09
CA ASN A 458 25.26 17.31 -11.20
C ASN A 458 23.78 17.60 -10.93
N THR A 459 23.06 16.61 -10.39
CA THR A 459 21.65 16.78 -10.02
C THR A 459 21.54 17.48 -8.67
N SER A 460 20.89 18.64 -8.63
CA SER A 460 20.54 19.32 -7.38
C SER A 460 19.44 18.55 -6.64
N LEU A 461 19.73 18.14 -5.41
CA LEU A 461 18.76 17.52 -4.51
C LEU A 461 18.03 18.56 -3.66
N GLY A 462 18.52 19.79 -3.62
CA GLY A 462 17.96 20.92 -2.90
C GLY A 462 18.99 21.60 -2.02
N GLU A 463 18.53 22.56 -1.23
CA GLU A 463 19.36 23.42 -0.41
C GLU A 463 18.77 23.50 0.99
N PHE A 464 19.63 23.61 2.00
CA PHE A 464 19.19 23.88 3.36
C PHE A 464 20.01 24.98 4.02
N THR A 465 19.38 25.73 4.93
CA THR A 465 20.01 26.83 5.66
C THR A 465 20.12 26.49 7.14
N LEU A 466 21.32 26.55 7.70
CA LEU A 466 21.57 26.47 9.13
C LEU A 466 21.64 27.89 9.71
N ALA A 467 20.68 28.22 10.59
CA ALA A 467 20.60 29.51 11.26
C ALA A 467 19.84 29.42 12.61
N PRO A 468 20.13 30.29 13.60
CA PRO A 468 21.28 31.21 13.64
C PRO A 468 22.53 30.53 14.20
N ILE A 469 23.68 30.82 13.58
CA ILE A 469 25.02 30.43 14.04
C ILE A 469 25.50 31.47 15.07
N PRO A 470 26.10 31.04 16.20
CA PRO A 470 26.69 31.96 17.17
C PRO A 470 27.72 32.91 16.53
N PRO A 471 27.83 34.18 16.99
CA PRO A 471 28.84 35.10 16.48
C PRO A 471 30.25 34.59 16.83
N MET A 472 31.01 34.23 15.80
CA MET A 472 32.36 33.66 15.87
C MET A 472 33.21 34.24 14.73
N ARG A 473 34.55 34.15 14.80
CA ARG A 473 35.39 34.53 13.66
C ARG A 473 35.24 33.53 12.51
N ALA A 474 35.56 33.95 11.30
CA ALA A 474 35.63 33.05 10.15
C ALA A 474 36.54 31.85 10.45
N GLY A 475 36.10 30.65 10.10
CA GLY A 475 36.84 29.40 10.35
C GLY A 475 36.67 28.80 11.75
N GLU A 476 36.04 29.48 12.71
CA GLU A 476 35.88 28.99 14.09
C GLU A 476 34.64 28.11 14.28
N ALA A 477 33.55 28.38 13.55
CA ALA A 477 32.32 27.61 13.67
C ALA A 477 32.52 26.16 13.19
N ALA A 478 32.12 25.18 13.98
CA ALA A 478 32.18 23.77 13.61
C ALA A 478 30.78 23.25 13.25
N LEU A 479 30.49 23.19 11.95
CA LEU A 479 29.19 22.80 11.40
C LEU A 479 29.26 21.34 10.96
N GLU A 480 28.81 20.41 11.80
CA GLU A 480 28.75 18.99 11.45
C GLU A 480 27.53 18.69 10.60
N VAL A 481 27.75 18.33 9.34
CA VAL A 481 26.72 17.85 8.44
C VAL A 481 26.79 16.33 8.37
N VAL A 482 25.65 15.68 8.61
CA VAL A 482 25.48 14.23 8.60
C VAL A 482 24.61 13.85 7.42
N PHE A 483 25.13 12.96 6.57
CA PHE A 483 24.42 12.34 5.47
C PHE A 483 24.06 10.92 5.90
N GLU A 484 22.77 10.66 6.09
CA GLU A 484 22.19 9.36 6.37
C GLU A 484 21.46 8.87 5.12
N VAL A 485 21.86 7.73 4.58
CA VAL A 485 21.13 7.07 3.49
C VAL A 485 20.49 5.81 4.05
N ASP A 486 19.16 5.73 3.95
CA ASP A 486 18.39 4.62 4.48
C ASP A 486 18.44 3.36 3.58
N VAL A 487 17.72 2.31 3.99
CA VAL A 487 17.61 1.05 3.23
C VAL A 487 16.88 1.16 1.89
N ASN A 488 16.20 2.29 1.63
CA ASN A 488 15.54 2.59 0.35
C ASN A 488 16.48 3.37 -0.60
N GLY A 489 17.68 3.72 -0.14
CA GLY A 489 18.59 4.61 -0.85
C GLY A 489 18.16 6.07 -0.80
N ILE A 490 17.34 6.47 0.17
CA ILE A 490 16.83 7.84 0.31
C ILE A 490 17.69 8.59 1.34
N LEU A 491 18.11 9.80 0.95
CA LEU A 491 18.98 10.68 1.72
C LEU A 491 18.19 11.50 2.74
N LYS A 492 18.68 11.49 3.98
CA LYS A 492 18.36 12.44 5.03
C LYS A 492 19.63 13.20 5.42
N VAL A 493 19.55 14.52 5.39
CA VAL A 493 20.66 15.39 5.81
C VAL A 493 20.30 16.10 7.10
N THR A 494 21.22 16.10 8.06
CA THR A 494 21.10 16.90 9.28
C THR A 494 22.35 17.74 9.46
N ALA A 495 22.20 18.95 9.99
CA ALA A 495 23.33 19.84 10.27
C ALA A 495 23.27 20.33 11.71
N THR A 496 24.39 20.19 12.42
CA THR A 496 24.53 20.59 13.82
C THR A 496 25.71 21.53 14.00
N GLU A 497 25.47 22.67 14.61
CA GLU A 497 26.54 23.56 15.08
C GLU A 497 27.02 23.07 16.45
N LYS A 498 28.29 22.67 16.55
CA LYS A 498 28.79 21.92 17.71
C LYS A 498 28.88 22.72 19.00
N SER A 499 29.16 24.02 18.95
CA SER A 499 29.41 24.82 20.15
C SER A 499 28.12 25.11 20.94
N SER A 500 27.03 25.39 20.23
CA SER A 500 25.71 25.62 20.82
C SER A 500 24.87 24.35 20.92
N GLY A 501 25.30 23.25 20.28
CA GLY A 501 24.54 22.01 20.15
C GLY A 501 23.27 22.16 19.29
N ARG A 502 23.06 23.32 18.66
CA ARG A 502 21.88 23.57 17.83
C ARG A 502 21.92 22.69 16.60
N THR A 503 20.87 21.92 16.44
CA THR A 503 20.68 21.04 15.28
C THR A 503 19.55 21.60 14.44
N ALA A 504 19.82 21.78 13.15
CA ALA A 504 18.79 21.88 12.14
C ALA A 504 18.62 20.50 11.50
N ASN A 505 17.54 19.82 11.90
CA ASN A 505 17.04 18.69 11.13
C ASN A 505 16.26 19.27 9.97
N ILE A 506 16.74 19.09 8.75
CA ILE A 506 16.09 19.66 7.59
C ILE A 506 15.73 18.53 6.63
N THR A 507 14.44 18.17 6.65
CA THR A 507 13.81 17.53 5.50
C THR A 507 13.83 18.56 4.39
N ILE A 508 14.49 18.26 3.28
CA ILE A 508 14.75 19.21 2.19
C ILE A 508 13.41 19.79 1.69
N SER A 509 13.04 20.97 2.17
CA SER A 509 11.87 21.74 1.75
C SER A 509 12.25 22.53 0.50
N ASN A 510 11.46 22.40 -0.57
CA ASN A 510 11.69 22.93 -1.93
C ASN A 510 12.57 22.06 -2.88
N ALA A 511 12.73 20.76 -2.61
CA ALA A 511 13.34 19.83 -3.57
C ALA A 511 12.32 19.31 -4.59
N VAL A 512 12.72 19.23 -5.85
CA VAL A 512 11.92 18.60 -6.90
C VAL A 512 11.63 17.14 -6.55
N GLY A 513 10.40 16.70 -6.84
CA GLY A 513 9.95 15.34 -6.57
C GLY A 513 9.58 15.06 -5.11
N LYS A 514 9.71 16.02 -4.19
CA LYS A 514 9.29 15.87 -2.79
C LYS A 514 7.95 16.58 -2.57
N LEU A 515 6.95 15.82 -2.15
CA LEU A 515 5.66 16.34 -1.74
C LEU A 515 5.64 16.52 -0.21
N SER A 516 5.01 17.59 0.26
CA SER A 516 4.70 17.73 1.68
C SER A 516 3.66 16.72 2.13
N THR A 517 3.62 16.41 3.42
CA THR A 517 2.61 15.49 3.97
C THR A 517 1.18 15.96 3.68
N THR A 518 0.94 17.28 3.70
CA THR A 518 -0.37 17.86 3.39
C THR A 518 -0.75 17.68 1.91
N GLU A 519 0.20 17.84 0.99
CA GLU A 519 -0.04 17.57 -0.44
C GLU A 519 -0.32 16.09 -0.68
N ILE A 520 0.42 15.18 -0.03
CA ILE A 520 0.19 13.73 -0.12
C ILE A 520 -1.20 13.37 0.42
N GLU A 521 -1.60 13.90 1.58
CA GLU A 521 -2.92 13.67 2.15
C GLU A 521 -4.04 14.17 1.21
N GLN A 522 -3.87 15.36 0.64
CA GLN A 522 -4.81 15.90 -0.35
C GLN A 522 -4.91 15.00 -1.60
N MET A 523 -3.78 14.51 -2.12
CA MET A 523 -3.75 13.60 -3.27
C MET A 523 -4.36 12.23 -2.94
N ILE A 524 -4.20 11.72 -1.71
CA ILE A 524 -4.88 10.51 -1.24
C ILE A 524 -6.40 10.71 -1.24
N ASP A 525 -6.86 11.85 -0.72
CA ASP A 525 -8.28 12.19 -0.70
C ASP A 525 -8.86 12.31 -2.12
N ASP A 526 -8.11 12.93 -3.03
CA ASP A 526 -8.53 13.07 -4.43
C ASP A 526 -8.52 11.71 -5.16
N ALA A 527 -7.53 10.85 -4.92
CA ALA A 527 -7.51 9.48 -5.41
C ALA A 527 -8.73 8.67 -4.92
N ALA A 528 -9.13 8.84 -3.66
CA ALA A 528 -10.31 8.20 -3.09
C ALA A 528 -11.62 8.72 -3.71
N LYS A 529 -11.73 10.04 -3.96
CA LYS A 529 -12.88 10.63 -4.68
C LYS A 529 -13.00 10.08 -6.09
N PHE A 530 -11.89 10.01 -6.83
CA PHE A 530 -11.91 9.49 -8.19
C PHE A 530 -12.31 8.01 -8.22
N LYS A 531 -11.78 7.20 -7.30
CA LYS A 531 -12.20 5.80 -7.16
C LYS A 531 -13.70 5.67 -6.91
N SER A 532 -14.26 6.50 -6.02
CA SER A 532 -15.71 6.50 -5.77
C SER A 532 -16.52 6.89 -7.02
N SER A 533 -16.01 7.80 -7.84
CA SER A 533 -16.64 8.18 -9.12
C SER A 533 -16.60 7.03 -10.13
N ASP A 534 -15.44 6.38 -10.27
CA ASP A 534 -15.25 5.22 -11.16
C ASP A 534 -16.17 4.05 -10.75
N GLU A 535 -16.30 3.78 -9.45
CA GLU A 535 -17.23 2.77 -8.92
C GLU A 535 -18.71 3.13 -9.17
N ALA A 536 -19.08 4.40 -9.06
CA ALA A 536 -20.44 4.85 -9.34
C ALA A 536 -20.78 4.71 -10.83
N PHE A 537 -19.84 5.08 -11.71
CA PHE A 537 -19.95 4.89 -13.16
C PHE A 537 -20.08 3.41 -13.52
N THR A 538 -19.22 2.55 -12.96
CA THR A 538 -19.26 1.10 -13.17
C THR A 538 -20.61 0.50 -12.74
N LYS A 539 -21.11 0.84 -11.54
CA LYS A 539 -22.41 0.37 -11.04
C LYS A 539 -23.57 0.79 -11.94
N LYS A 540 -23.51 2.00 -12.50
CA LYS A 540 -24.49 2.51 -13.47
C LYS A 540 -24.44 1.70 -14.76
N PHE A 541 -23.25 1.48 -15.31
CA PHE A 541 -23.05 0.69 -16.52
C PHE A 541 -23.51 -0.76 -16.36
N GLU A 542 -23.15 -1.42 -15.26
CA GLU A 542 -23.62 -2.78 -14.94
C GLU A 542 -25.15 -2.86 -14.83
N SER A 543 -25.77 -1.90 -14.16
CA SER A 543 -27.24 -1.84 -14.03
C SER A 543 -27.91 -1.61 -15.38
N ARG A 544 -27.28 -0.82 -16.27
CA ARG A 544 -27.71 -0.60 -17.65
C ARG A 544 -27.65 -1.91 -18.45
N GLN A 545 -26.52 -2.60 -18.46
CA GLN A 545 -26.35 -3.86 -19.17
C GLN A 545 -27.29 -4.96 -18.63
N GLN A 546 -27.52 -5.01 -17.32
CA GLN A 546 -28.49 -5.94 -16.72
C GLN A 546 -29.91 -5.65 -17.20
N LEU A 547 -30.32 -4.38 -17.24
CA LEU A 547 -31.63 -3.99 -17.74
C LEU A 547 -31.77 -4.30 -19.23
N GLU A 548 -30.77 -3.97 -20.05
CA GLU A 548 -30.75 -4.25 -21.50
C GLU A 548 -30.87 -5.76 -21.77
N SER A 549 -30.04 -6.59 -21.12
CA SER A 549 -30.13 -8.05 -21.23
C SER A 549 -31.48 -8.60 -20.74
N TYR A 550 -32.09 -7.96 -19.73
CA TYR A 550 -33.41 -8.35 -19.26
C TYR A 550 -34.52 -7.95 -20.24
N ILE A 551 -34.42 -6.77 -20.88
CA ILE A 551 -35.32 -6.32 -21.94
C ILE A 551 -35.29 -7.30 -23.10
N SER A 552 -34.12 -7.65 -23.65
CA SER A 552 -34.02 -8.59 -24.78
C SER A 552 -34.64 -9.95 -24.45
N ARG A 553 -34.39 -10.48 -23.26
CA ARG A 553 -35.04 -11.73 -22.80
C ARG A 553 -36.56 -11.61 -22.73
N VAL A 554 -37.07 -10.47 -22.28
CA VAL A 554 -38.51 -10.25 -22.19
C VAL A 554 -39.13 -10.06 -23.57
N GLU A 555 -38.44 -9.40 -24.50
CA GLU A 555 -38.86 -9.30 -25.90
C GLU A 555 -38.96 -10.67 -26.58
N GLU A 556 -37.98 -11.55 -26.39
CA GLU A 556 -38.04 -12.94 -26.88
C GLU A 556 -39.27 -13.67 -26.33
N ILE A 557 -39.54 -13.53 -25.02
CA ILE A 557 -40.70 -14.15 -24.37
C ILE A 557 -42.03 -13.60 -24.93
N VAL A 558 -42.12 -12.30 -25.20
CA VAL A 558 -43.35 -11.65 -25.68
C VAL A 558 -43.58 -11.89 -27.18
N SER A 559 -42.50 -12.03 -27.95
CA SER A 559 -42.52 -12.29 -29.39
C SER A 559 -42.69 -13.77 -29.74
N ASP A 560 -42.37 -14.70 -28.84
CA ASP A 560 -42.63 -16.13 -29.02
C ASP A 560 -44.15 -16.39 -29.19
N PRO A 561 -44.60 -16.93 -30.34
CA PRO A 561 -46.01 -17.17 -30.62
C PRO A 561 -46.70 -18.07 -29.57
N THR A 562 -45.99 -19.05 -29.01
CA THR A 562 -46.52 -20.01 -28.04
C THR A 562 -46.72 -19.41 -26.65
N MET A 563 -45.88 -18.43 -26.28
CA MET A 563 -45.94 -17.73 -25.00
C MET A 563 -46.87 -16.51 -25.09
N SER A 564 -46.83 -15.80 -26.21
CA SER A 564 -47.77 -14.73 -26.59
C SER A 564 -49.24 -15.18 -26.48
N LEU A 565 -49.57 -16.39 -26.94
CA LEU A 565 -50.93 -16.96 -26.84
C LEU A 565 -51.35 -17.33 -25.41
N LYS A 566 -50.39 -17.58 -24.51
CA LYS A 566 -50.64 -17.91 -23.09
C LYS A 566 -50.83 -16.67 -22.21
N LEU A 567 -50.41 -15.49 -22.70
CA LEU A 567 -50.55 -14.23 -22.00
C LEU A 567 -51.95 -13.63 -22.22
N LYS A 568 -52.65 -13.28 -21.13
CA LYS A 568 -53.90 -12.53 -21.23
C LYS A 568 -53.64 -11.20 -21.95
N ARG A 569 -54.53 -10.80 -22.89
CA ARG A 569 -54.37 -9.58 -23.72
C ARG A 569 -54.01 -8.33 -22.90
N GLY A 570 -54.71 -8.08 -21.78
CA GLY A 570 -54.42 -6.93 -20.90
C GLY A 570 -53.13 -7.02 -20.07
N ASN A 571 -52.48 -8.19 -20.01
CA ASN A 571 -51.13 -8.33 -19.43
C ASN A 571 -50.06 -8.07 -20.51
N LYS A 572 -50.30 -8.46 -21.76
CA LYS A 572 -49.38 -8.21 -22.88
C LYS A 572 -49.17 -6.71 -23.10
N GLU A 573 -50.24 -5.93 -23.21
CA GLU A 573 -50.19 -4.48 -23.36
C GLU A 573 -49.42 -3.79 -22.21
N LYS A 574 -49.57 -4.28 -20.97
CA LYS A 574 -48.84 -3.76 -19.81
C LYS A 574 -47.35 -4.08 -19.84
N ILE A 575 -46.98 -5.25 -20.35
CA ILE A 575 -45.57 -5.64 -20.52
C ILE A 575 -44.94 -4.82 -21.64
N GLU A 576 -45.61 -4.65 -22.78
CA GLU A 576 -45.13 -3.83 -23.90
C GLU A 576 -44.96 -2.36 -23.49
N SER A 577 -45.90 -1.79 -22.74
CA SER A 577 -45.76 -0.44 -22.18
C SER A 577 -44.58 -0.34 -21.21
N ALA A 578 -44.39 -1.34 -20.33
CA ALA A 578 -43.27 -1.34 -19.38
C ALA A 578 -41.91 -1.58 -20.07
N LEU A 579 -41.88 -2.33 -21.17
CA LEU A 579 -40.71 -2.50 -22.04
C LEU A 579 -40.33 -1.16 -22.68
N SER A 580 -41.29 -0.47 -23.29
CA SER A 580 -41.09 0.87 -23.86
C SER A 580 -40.57 1.86 -22.82
N ASP A 581 -41.17 1.87 -21.62
CA ASP A 581 -40.71 2.69 -20.50
C ASP A 581 -39.28 2.36 -20.03
N ALA A 582 -38.88 1.09 -20.11
CA ALA A 582 -37.55 0.64 -19.72
C ALA A 582 -36.51 0.98 -20.80
N MET A 583 -36.86 0.84 -22.08
CA MET A 583 -36.05 1.30 -23.21
C MET A 583 -35.86 2.82 -23.19
N ALA A 584 -36.93 3.59 -22.97
CA ALA A 584 -36.84 5.03 -22.83
C ALA A 584 -35.95 5.45 -21.65
N GLN A 585 -35.95 4.69 -20.55
CA GLN A 585 -35.02 4.93 -19.44
C GLN A 585 -33.57 4.63 -19.83
N LEU A 586 -33.32 3.61 -20.66
CA LEU A 586 -31.99 3.34 -21.21
C LEU A 586 -31.50 4.47 -22.13
N GLU A 587 -32.38 5.20 -22.81
CA GLU A 587 -31.94 6.33 -23.64
C GLU A 587 -31.53 7.57 -22.82
N ILE A 588 -31.90 7.65 -21.54
CA ILE A 588 -31.52 8.77 -20.67
C ILE A 588 -30.10 8.56 -20.15
N GLU A 589 -29.16 9.36 -20.63
CA GLU A 589 -27.75 9.30 -20.21
C GLU A 589 -27.56 9.48 -18.70
N ASP A 590 -28.35 10.34 -18.05
CA ASP A 590 -28.23 10.65 -16.61
C ASP A 590 -28.98 9.69 -15.66
N SER A 591 -29.49 8.56 -16.17
CA SER A 591 -30.19 7.59 -15.32
C SER A 591 -29.31 7.06 -14.19
N THR A 592 -29.83 7.05 -12.96
CA THR A 592 -29.12 6.47 -11.80
C THR A 592 -29.19 4.93 -11.82
N PRO A 593 -28.22 4.23 -11.17
CA PRO A 593 -28.32 2.78 -10.97
C PRO A 593 -29.66 2.36 -10.33
N GLU A 594 -30.18 3.17 -9.40
CA GLU A 594 -31.44 2.95 -8.70
C GLU A 594 -32.64 3.06 -9.64
N ASP A 595 -32.64 4.03 -10.56
CA ASP A 595 -33.70 4.20 -11.56
C ASP A 595 -33.76 3.02 -12.52
N LEU A 596 -32.59 2.59 -13.01
CA LEU A 596 -32.46 1.43 -13.89
C LEU A 596 -32.94 0.14 -13.21
N LYS A 597 -32.49 -0.10 -11.97
CA LYS A 597 -32.95 -1.23 -11.14
C LYS A 597 -34.44 -1.17 -10.87
N LYS A 598 -35.01 0.02 -10.64
CA LYS A 598 -36.45 0.19 -10.41
C LYS A 598 -37.26 -0.20 -11.64
N LYS A 599 -36.81 0.19 -12.84
CA LYS A 599 -37.45 -0.24 -14.11
C LYS A 599 -37.29 -1.74 -14.33
N GLU A 600 -36.11 -2.30 -14.08
CA GLU A 600 -35.87 -3.74 -14.14
C GLU A 600 -36.81 -4.52 -13.20
N LEU A 601 -36.94 -4.08 -11.94
CA LEU A 601 -37.83 -4.67 -10.94
C LEU A 601 -39.31 -4.54 -11.34
N ALA A 602 -39.72 -3.42 -11.94
CA ALA A 602 -41.06 -3.25 -12.46
C ALA A 602 -41.36 -4.26 -13.58
N LEU A 603 -40.44 -4.40 -14.53
CA LEU A 603 -40.54 -5.36 -15.64
C LEU A 603 -40.58 -6.81 -15.11
N LYS A 604 -39.69 -7.16 -14.16
CA LYS A 604 -39.65 -8.45 -13.47
C LYS A 604 -40.96 -8.80 -12.78
N ARG A 605 -41.57 -7.85 -12.06
CA ARG A 605 -42.85 -8.06 -11.37
C ARG A 605 -43.99 -8.35 -12.34
N LEU A 606 -44.05 -7.62 -13.46
CA LEU A 606 -45.09 -7.82 -14.48
C LEU A 606 -44.95 -9.17 -15.17
N ILE A 607 -43.73 -9.54 -15.58
CA ILE A 607 -43.44 -10.85 -16.19
C ILE A 607 -43.76 -11.99 -15.22
N THR A 608 -43.28 -11.92 -13.99
CA THR A 608 -43.52 -12.95 -12.98
C THR A 608 -45.01 -13.13 -12.71
N LYS A 609 -45.76 -12.03 -12.60
CA LYS A 609 -47.22 -12.06 -12.42
C LYS A 609 -47.93 -12.67 -13.64
N ALA A 610 -47.49 -12.35 -14.84
CA ALA A 610 -48.08 -12.88 -16.06
C ALA A 610 -47.81 -14.39 -16.23
N MET A 611 -46.62 -14.85 -15.85
CA MET A 611 -46.23 -16.28 -15.86
C MET A 611 -46.87 -17.10 -14.74
N ALA A 612 -47.18 -16.49 -13.59
CA ALA A 612 -47.75 -17.17 -12.43
C ALA A 612 -49.28 -17.40 -12.50
N THR A 613 -49.95 -17.01 -13.60
CA THR A 613 -51.40 -17.17 -13.72
C THR A 613 -51.74 -18.60 -14.16
N PRO A 614 -52.45 -19.42 -13.37
CA PRO A 614 -52.80 -20.80 -13.76
C PRO A 614 -53.82 -20.80 -14.90
N LEU A 615 -53.70 -21.76 -15.83
CA LEU A 615 -54.71 -22.05 -16.83
C LEU A 615 -56.06 -22.32 -16.13
N SER A 616 -57.08 -21.52 -16.43
CA SER A 616 -58.46 -21.88 -16.12
C SER A 616 -58.86 -23.05 -17.02
N ALA A 617 -59.14 -24.20 -16.40
CA ALA A 617 -59.55 -25.43 -17.06
C ALA A 617 -60.81 -25.22 -17.92
N SER A 618 -60.71 -25.55 -19.20
CA SER A 618 -61.86 -25.84 -20.07
C SER A 618 -62.43 -27.20 -19.71
N SER A 619 -63.74 -27.22 -19.53
CA SER A 619 -64.60 -28.38 -19.31
C SER A 619 -64.35 -29.54 -20.28
N THR A 620 -64.19 -30.75 -19.75
CA THR A 620 -64.88 -31.96 -20.23
C THR A 620 -64.77 -33.06 -19.17
N GLN A 621 -65.93 -33.54 -18.74
CA GLN A 621 -66.11 -34.72 -17.89
C GLN A 621 -65.72 -35.96 -18.69
N ASP A 622 -64.98 -36.89 -18.08
CA ASP A 622 -65.48 -38.27 -17.97
C ASP A 622 -64.86 -39.04 -16.80
N CYS A 623 -65.66 -39.98 -16.32
CA CYS A 623 -65.71 -40.62 -15.01
C CYS A 623 -64.62 -41.67 -14.74
N CYS A 624 -64.10 -41.77 -13.51
CA CYS A 624 -64.63 -42.70 -12.48
C CYS A 624 -63.65 -43.07 -11.34
N THR A 625 -64.30 -43.37 -10.19
CA THR A 625 -63.89 -44.14 -8.98
C THR A 625 -63.22 -43.45 -7.77
N LEU A 626 -64.10 -43.12 -6.80
CA LEU A 626 -64.12 -43.45 -5.33
C LEU A 626 -62.79 -43.39 -4.53
N THR A 627 -62.66 -42.76 -3.35
CA THR A 627 -63.56 -42.81 -2.17
C THR A 627 -63.21 -41.76 -1.08
N LEU A 628 -64.26 -41.12 -0.52
CA LEU A 628 -64.54 -40.67 0.87
C LEU A 628 -63.64 -39.69 1.70
N LYS A 629 -64.02 -38.42 1.58
CA LYS A 629 -64.29 -37.32 2.55
C LYS A 629 -63.95 -37.41 4.06
N ARG A 630 -63.22 -36.36 4.48
CA ARG A 630 -63.29 -35.59 5.74
C ARG A 630 -64.68 -34.96 5.99
N ALA A 631 -65.02 -34.76 7.27
CA ALA A 631 -66.03 -33.80 7.75
C ALA A 631 -65.36 -32.65 8.52
N SER A 632 -66.03 -31.49 8.48
CA SER A 632 -65.61 -30.13 8.87
C SER A 632 -66.65 -29.54 9.82
N LEU A 633 -66.31 -28.48 10.60
CA LEU A 633 -67.11 -27.27 10.95
C LEU A 633 -66.51 -26.57 12.21
N LEU A 634 -66.04 -25.29 12.14
CA LEU A 634 -66.74 -23.98 12.34
C LEU A 634 -67.07 -23.69 13.85
N LEU A 635 -66.98 -22.51 14.50
CA LEU A 635 -66.88 -21.06 14.17
C LEU A 635 -66.63 -20.22 15.47
N MET A 636 -65.87 -19.09 15.37
CA MET A 636 -66.03 -17.73 16.01
C MET A 636 -66.00 -17.50 17.56
N PRO A 637 -65.87 -16.23 18.09
CA PRO A 637 -65.23 -14.97 17.63
C PRO A 637 -64.43 -14.18 18.74
N ILE A 638 -63.98 -12.96 18.41
CA ILE A 638 -63.18 -11.92 19.14
C ILE A 638 -63.94 -11.24 20.32
N PRO A 639 -63.30 -10.57 21.31
CA PRO A 639 -63.30 -9.08 21.29
C PRO A 639 -62.06 -8.33 21.86
N GLU A 640 -61.96 -7.10 21.34
CA GLU A 640 -61.36 -5.78 21.70
C GLU A 640 -60.71 -5.39 23.06
N TYR A 641 -59.69 -4.50 22.90
CA TYR A 641 -59.32 -3.24 23.62
C TYR A 641 -58.94 -3.14 25.14
N ARG A 642 -57.92 -2.29 25.36
CA ARG A 642 -57.67 -1.28 26.45
C ARG A 642 -56.52 -1.47 27.49
N SER A 643 -55.54 -0.55 27.38
CA SER A 643 -55.00 0.42 28.37
C SER A 643 -54.24 0.03 29.66
N PHE A 644 -53.05 0.65 29.78
CA PHE A 644 -52.42 1.37 30.92
C PHE A 644 -52.05 0.69 32.27
N SER A 645 -50.75 0.83 32.59
CA SER A 645 -50.16 1.40 33.83
C SER A 645 -49.77 0.52 35.05
N ASN A 646 -48.54 0.84 35.50
CA ASN A 646 -48.04 1.04 36.87
C ASN A 646 -47.70 -0.12 37.83
N SER A 647 -46.37 -0.23 38.05
CA SER A 647 -45.65 0.04 39.31
C SER A 647 -45.55 -1.02 40.43
N THR A 648 -44.29 -1.19 40.88
CA THR A 648 -43.80 -1.34 42.28
C THR A 648 -44.15 -2.64 43.04
N SER A 649 -43.35 -3.20 43.96
CA SER A 649 -42.00 -2.99 44.50
C SER A 649 -41.81 -4.03 45.64
N LEU A 650 -40.64 -4.01 46.29
CA LEU A 650 -40.34 -4.45 47.69
C LEU A 650 -39.96 -5.93 47.90
N HIS A 651 -38.66 -6.21 48.18
CA HIS A 651 -38.02 -6.33 49.52
C HIS A 651 -38.08 -7.77 50.05
N LYS A 652 -37.13 -8.37 50.78
CA LYS A 652 -35.96 -7.99 51.61
C LYS A 652 -35.15 -9.31 51.75
N LYS A 653 -33.83 -9.34 51.58
CA LYS A 653 -32.72 -8.97 52.49
C LYS A 653 -32.43 -10.01 53.59
N LYS A 654 -31.11 -10.13 53.86
CA LYS A 654 -30.38 -10.70 55.02
C LYS A 654 -30.04 -12.19 54.96
N ASP A 655 -28.87 -12.64 55.41
CA ASP A 655 -27.60 -12.03 55.83
C ASP A 655 -26.64 -13.20 56.14
N LYS A 656 -25.33 -12.97 55.94
CA LYS A 656 -24.18 -13.46 56.74
C LYS A 656 -23.91 -14.99 56.84
N SER A 657 -22.69 -15.49 56.95
CA SER A 657 -21.30 -14.99 56.85
C SER A 657 -20.37 -16.14 57.25
N ARG A 658 -19.11 -16.12 56.77
CA ARG A 658 -17.91 -16.76 57.35
C ARG A 658 -17.81 -18.29 57.25
N SER A 659 -16.66 -18.94 57.14
CA SER A 659 -15.26 -18.65 56.78
C SER A 659 -14.51 -19.91 57.21
N SER A 660 -13.73 -20.56 56.35
CA SER A 660 -12.40 -21.10 56.70
C SER A 660 -11.87 -22.07 55.64
N SER A 661 -10.56 -21.95 55.47
CA SER A 661 -9.62 -22.70 54.66
C SER A 661 -9.37 -24.13 55.16
N SER A 662 -9.10 -25.07 54.26
CA SER A 662 -7.88 -25.90 54.25
C SER A 662 -7.91 -26.93 53.11
N ALA A 663 -6.71 -27.22 52.60
CA ALA A 663 -6.45 -28.14 51.50
C ALA A 663 -6.21 -29.58 52.00
N ALA A 664 -6.67 -30.59 51.26
CA ALA A 664 -5.89 -31.75 50.80
C ALA A 664 -6.79 -32.84 50.17
N ALA A 665 -6.23 -33.45 49.13
CA ALA A 665 -6.61 -34.59 48.29
C ALA A 665 -7.53 -35.70 48.85
N GLU A 666 -8.49 -36.18 48.05
CA GLU A 666 -8.44 -37.46 47.32
C GLU A 666 -9.82 -37.84 46.71
N ASP A 667 -9.74 -38.25 45.45
CA ASP A 667 -10.56 -39.21 44.68
C ASP A 667 -11.92 -39.71 45.24
N ARG A 668 -13.02 -39.44 44.51
CA ARG A 668 -14.11 -40.39 44.19
C ARG A 668 -15.24 -39.76 43.36
N ALA A 669 -15.74 -40.60 42.44
CA ALA A 669 -16.80 -40.43 41.43
C ALA A 669 -18.07 -39.63 41.84
N PRO A 670 -18.81 -39.07 40.84
CA PRO A 670 -19.77 -38.00 41.07
C PRO A 670 -21.09 -38.54 41.62
N LYS A 671 -21.57 -37.93 42.71
CA LYS A 671 -22.97 -38.00 43.13
C LYS A 671 -23.72 -36.82 42.54
N ASP A 672 -24.70 -37.13 41.72
CA ASP A 672 -25.76 -36.23 41.28
C ASP A 672 -26.39 -35.50 42.48
N SER A 673 -26.32 -34.17 42.45
CA SER A 673 -27.28 -33.30 43.12
C SER A 673 -27.85 -32.34 42.08
N LEU A 674 -29.08 -32.63 41.67
CA LEU A 674 -29.93 -31.75 40.87
C LEU A 674 -29.99 -30.35 41.53
N ALA A 675 -29.32 -29.37 40.92
CA ALA A 675 -29.68 -27.97 41.06
C ALA A 675 -30.69 -27.64 39.96
N SER A 676 -31.91 -27.36 40.38
CA SER A 676 -33.08 -26.95 39.58
C SER A 676 -32.89 -25.56 38.97
N GLY A 677 -31.99 -25.43 38.01
CA GLY A 677 -31.87 -24.24 37.16
C GLY A 677 -32.71 -24.39 35.90
N ASP A 678 -33.36 -23.33 35.43
CA ASP A 678 -33.95 -23.29 34.10
C ASP A 678 -32.87 -23.71 33.08
N PRO A 679 -33.08 -24.77 32.27
CA PRO A 679 -32.09 -25.25 31.33
C PRO A 679 -31.69 -24.19 30.27
N TYR A 680 -32.55 -23.19 30.05
CA TYR A 680 -32.32 -22.07 29.15
C TYR A 680 -31.74 -20.84 29.85
N ASP A 681 -31.34 -20.96 31.10
CA ASP A 681 -30.81 -19.84 31.89
C ASP A 681 -29.49 -19.31 31.31
N LEU A 682 -29.53 -18.06 30.84
CA LEU A 682 -28.38 -17.32 30.31
C LEU A 682 -27.70 -16.44 31.38
N SER A 683 -28.10 -16.54 32.66
CA SER A 683 -27.51 -15.80 33.78
C SER A 683 -25.99 -15.89 33.80
N GLN A 684 -25.43 -17.09 33.60
CA GLN A 684 -23.98 -17.31 33.55
C GLN A 684 -23.28 -16.56 32.41
N LEU A 685 -23.93 -16.43 31.25
CA LEU A 685 -23.42 -15.62 30.14
C LEU A 685 -23.50 -14.14 30.48
N HIS A 686 -24.60 -13.70 31.09
CA HIS A 686 -24.78 -12.32 31.52
C HIS A 686 -23.74 -11.91 32.58
N ASP A 687 -23.46 -12.80 33.55
CA ASP A 687 -22.45 -12.61 34.59
C ASP A 687 -21.04 -12.61 34.00
N GLY A 688 -20.75 -13.50 33.05
CA GLY A 688 -19.49 -13.53 32.32
C GLY A 688 -19.22 -12.27 31.50
N ILE A 689 -20.24 -11.77 30.80
CA ILE A 689 -20.17 -10.48 30.07
C ILE A 689 -19.98 -9.32 31.05
N SER A 690 -20.71 -9.30 32.16
CA SER A 690 -20.60 -8.26 33.18
C SER A 690 -19.23 -8.23 33.84
N ALA A 691 -18.65 -9.39 34.13
CA ALA A 691 -17.29 -9.52 34.65
C ALA A 691 -16.24 -9.06 33.65
N ALA A 692 -16.39 -9.41 32.36
CA ALA A 692 -15.50 -8.97 31.29
C ALA A 692 -15.53 -7.44 31.12
N LEU A 693 -16.72 -6.83 31.14
CA LEU A 693 -16.89 -5.38 31.08
C LEU A 693 -16.34 -4.67 32.32
N SER A 694 -16.49 -5.26 33.52
CA SER A 694 -15.92 -4.71 34.75
C SER A 694 -14.40 -4.73 34.72
N SER A 695 -13.79 -5.86 34.35
CA SER A 695 -12.33 -5.99 34.23
C SER A 695 -11.78 -5.01 33.20
N LEU A 696 -12.47 -4.83 32.06
CA LEU A 696 -12.07 -3.87 31.05
C LEU A 696 -12.14 -2.44 31.57
N LYS A 697 -13.20 -2.07 32.31
CA LYS A 697 -13.30 -0.74 32.93
C LYS A 697 -12.17 -0.49 33.92
N ASP A 698 -11.81 -1.48 34.72
CA ASP A 698 -10.70 -1.37 35.67
C ASP A 698 -9.36 -1.20 34.95
N ASP A 699 -9.10 -1.99 33.90
CA ASP A 699 -7.87 -1.89 33.11
C ASP A 699 -7.78 -0.55 32.34
N LEU A 700 -8.89 -0.09 31.75
CA LEU A 700 -8.96 1.21 31.07
C LEU A 700 -8.85 2.39 32.05
N SER A 701 -9.33 2.25 33.29
CA SER A 701 -9.22 3.30 34.31
C SER A 701 -7.76 3.57 34.69
N LYS A 702 -6.92 2.53 34.72
CA LYS A 702 -5.46 2.63 34.96
C LYS A 702 -4.72 3.31 33.81
N LEU A 703 -5.29 3.27 32.60
CA LEU A 703 -4.71 3.85 31.38
C LEU A 703 -5.25 5.25 31.05
N ARG A 704 -6.33 5.68 31.73
CA ARG A 704 -7.11 6.91 31.46
C ARG A 704 -6.28 8.20 31.57
N GLY A 705 -5.11 8.14 32.20
CA GLY A 705 -4.17 9.25 32.30
C GLY A 705 -3.42 9.57 31.01
N GLY A 706 -3.48 8.74 29.96
CA GLY A 706 -2.72 8.99 28.71
C GLY A 706 -1.20 9.03 28.93
N GLY A 707 -0.69 8.34 29.96
CA GLY A 707 0.69 8.48 30.43
C GLY A 707 0.89 9.58 31.47
N ARG A 708 -0.17 10.15 32.07
CA ARG A 708 -0.05 10.94 33.30
C ARG A 708 0.65 10.11 34.37
N PHE A 709 1.73 10.68 34.85
CA PHE A 709 2.62 10.09 35.83
C PHE A 709 1.88 9.72 37.13
N ASP A 710 2.01 8.46 37.54
CA ASP A 710 1.41 7.91 38.76
C ASP A 710 2.36 8.13 39.95
N ILE A 711 1.86 8.74 41.02
CA ILE A 711 2.66 9.08 42.20
C ILE A 711 3.10 7.80 42.94
N ASP A 712 2.24 6.77 42.91
CA ASP A 712 2.51 5.46 43.49
C ASP A 712 3.76 4.81 42.87
N ALA A 713 4.11 5.21 41.63
CA ALA A 713 5.33 4.75 40.96
C ALA A 713 6.62 5.30 41.60
N ILE A 714 6.60 6.52 42.18
CA ILE A 714 7.75 7.05 42.93
C ILE A 714 7.82 6.39 44.30
N GLU A 715 6.69 6.30 45.01
CA GLU A 715 6.64 5.73 46.36
C GLU A 715 7.09 4.26 46.41
N SER A 716 6.84 3.51 45.33
CA SER A 716 7.21 2.10 45.21
C SER A 716 8.66 1.84 44.80
N LEU A 717 9.45 2.88 44.46
CA LEU A 717 10.86 2.72 44.11
C LEU A 717 11.66 2.11 45.26
N ARG A 718 12.64 1.27 44.92
CA ARG A 718 13.54 0.65 45.90
C ARG A 718 14.79 1.50 46.07
N VAL A 719 15.03 1.93 47.30
CA VAL A 719 16.19 2.76 47.67
C VAL A 719 17.15 1.93 48.50
N GLN A 720 18.43 1.96 48.10
CA GLN A 720 19.51 1.34 48.84
C GLN A 720 20.29 2.43 49.58
N LEU A 721 20.32 2.37 50.92
CA LEU A 721 20.90 3.42 51.75
C LEU A 721 22.43 3.35 51.86
N SER A 722 23.05 2.20 51.59
CA SER A 722 24.51 2.02 51.63
C SER A 722 24.98 0.93 50.66
N LYS A 723 26.17 1.12 50.06
CA LYS A 723 26.80 0.12 49.16
C LYS A 723 27.24 -1.16 49.88
N ALA A 724 27.39 -1.12 51.20
CA ALA A 724 27.85 -2.26 52.01
C ALA A 724 26.68 -3.17 52.45
N ASN A 725 25.44 -2.69 52.43
CA ASN A 725 24.27 -3.43 52.90
C ASN A 725 23.32 -3.73 51.72
N LYS A 726 22.86 -4.97 51.57
CA LYS A 726 22.02 -5.41 50.44
C LYS A 726 20.53 -5.11 50.61
N GLU A 727 20.14 -4.56 51.75
CA GLU A 727 18.74 -4.32 52.09
C GLU A 727 18.22 -3.06 51.37
N THR A 728 17.06 -3.19 50.72
CA THR A 728 16.41 -2.10 49.96
C THR A 728 15.05 -1.78 50.56
N LEU A 729 14.82 -0.51 50.89
CA LEU A 729 13.56 -0.02 51.46
C LEU A 729 12.72 0.64 50.36
N ARG A 730 11.40 0.78 50.56
CA ARG A 730 10.59 1.55 49.62
C ARG A 730 10.82 3.02 49.86
N LEU A 731 10.81 3.81 48.78
CA LEU A 731 11.00 5.25 48.85
C LEU A 731 9.91 5.90 49.73
N GLY A 732 8.66 5.44 49.65
CA GLY A 732 7.56 5.91 50.49
C GLY A 732 7.74 5.64 51.99
N ASP A 733 8.62 4.70 52.38
CA ASP A 733 8.97 4.44 53.78
C ASP A 733 10.06 5.42 54.28
N LEU A 734 10.80 6.06 53.36
CA LEU A 734 11.95 6.93 53.64
C LEU A 734 11.68 8.41 53.39
N ALA A 735 10.63 8.72 52.63
CA ALA A 735 10.28 10.07 52.23
C ALA A 735 8.77 10.19 51.95
N GLN A 736 8.21 11.34 52.28
CA GLN A 736 6.83 11.67 51.93
C GLN A 736 6.79 12.24 50.50
N VAL A 737 5.96 11.66 49.63
CA VAL A 737 5.77 12.13 48.26
C VAL A 737 4.48 12.95 48.18
N ILE A 738 4.60 14.23 47.85
CA ILE A 738 3.52 15.21 47.91
C ILE A 738 3.26 15.79 46.51
N PRO A 739 2.08 15.59 45.92
CA PRO A 739 1.70 16.30 44.69
C PRO A 739 1.47 17.77 44.97
N LYS A 740 2.24 18.64 44.31
CA LYS A 740 1.98 20.08 44.24
C LYS A 740 1.27 20.32 42.92
N GLY A 741 -0.06 20.46 42.94
CA GLY A 741 -0.90 20.55 41.74
C GLY A 741 -0.24 21.29 40.55
N GLY A 742 -0.24 20.66 39.38
CA GLY A 742 0.65 20.99 38.27
C GLY A 742 1.52 19.79 37.87
N ARG A 743 2.51 19.98 36.98
CA ARG A 743 3.46 18.93 36.55
C ARG A 743 4.67 18.82 37.50
N MET A 744 4.45 18.81 38.80
CA MET A 744 5.51 18.82 39.82
C MET A 744 5.14 17.94 41.02
N VAL A 745 6.08 17.14 41.49
CA VAL A 745 5.97 16.34 42.72
C VAL A 745 7.09 16.74 43.67
N THR A 746 6.77 16.94 44.93
CA THR A 746 7.77 17.19 45.97
C THR A 746 8.02 15.90 46.75
N VAL A 747 9.27 15.46 46.86
CA VAL A 747 9.68 14.35 47.72
C VAL A 747 10.41 14.93 48.93
N LEU A 748 9.87 14.72 50.13
CA LEU A 748 10.44 15.20 51.38
C LEU A 748 11.06 14.03 52.15
N ALA A 749 12.39 13.93 52.17
CA ALA A 749 13.11 12.88 52.85
C ALA A 749 12.97 13.01 54.38
N ALA A 750 12.89 11.88 55.09
CA ALA A 750 12.84 11.86 56.54
C ALA A 750 14.18 12.27 57.20
N GLU A 751 15.31 11.99 56.53
CA GLU A 751 16.66 12.28 57.00
C GLU A 751 17.54 12.78 55.85
N GLU A 752 18.52 13.63 56.14
CA GLU A 752 19.38 14.29 55.13
C GLU A 752 20.28 13.28 54.40
N ASP A 753 20.70 12.22 55.10
CA ASP A 753 21.53 11.16 54.56
C ASP A 753 20.79 10.28 53.53
N HIS A 754 19.44 10.29 53.54
CA HIS A 754 18.62 9.55 52.58
C HIS A 754 18.52 10.25 51.22
N VAL A 755 18.72 11.57 51.18
CA VAL A 755 18.43 12.41 50.00
C VAL A 755 19.25 11.97 48.78
N LYS A 756 20.56 11.71 48.95
CA LYS A 756 21.43 11.27 47.86
C LYS A 756 21.03 9.90 47.31
N SER A 757 20.64 8.98 48.19
CA SER A 757 20.20 7.64 47.82
C SER A 757 18.85 7.66 47.11
N ILE A 758 17.94 8.54 47.55
CA ILE A 758 16.64 8.77 46.90
C ILE A 758 16.82 9.39 45.51
N ILE A 759 17.68 10.41 45.35
CA ILE A 759 18.02 11.00 44.04
C ILE A 759 18.55 9.90 43.10
N SER A 760 19.49 9.10 43.57
CA SER A 760 20.06 8.01 42.77
C SER A 760 19.01 6.97 42.36
N ALA A 761 18.09 6.62 43.26
CA ALA A 761 17.00 5.68 42.97
C ALA A 761 16.00 6.23 41.94
N ILE A 762 15.67 7.52 42.01
CA ILE A 762 14.77 8.16 41.05
C ILE A 762 15.43 8.26 39.67
N ILE A 763 16.70 8.69 39.59
CA ILE A 763 17.44 8.83 38.31
C ILE A 763 17.67 7.48 37.64
N SER A 764 18.00 6.44 38.42
CA SER A 764 18.24 5.10 37.90
C SER A 764 16.97 4.32 37.58
N SER A 765 15.80 4.87 37.92
CA SER A 765 14.52 4.25 37.60
C SER A 765 14.15 4.41 36.12
N ASN A 766 13.25 3.56 35.65
CA ASN A 766 12.71 3.61 34.29
C ASN A 766 11.73 4.79 34.08
N LEU A 767 11.54 5.64 35.10
CA LEU A 767 10.55 6.72 35.11
C LEU A 767 11.03 7.99 34.40
N SER A 768 12.30 8.06 33.98
CA SER A 768 12.89 9.20 33.26
C SER A 768 12.66 10.55 33.95
N LEU A 769 12.78 10.56 35.28
CA LEU A 769 12.60 11.75 36.11
C LEU A 769 13.93 12.35 36.53
N THR A 770 14.01 13.67 36.58
CA THR A 770 15.19 14.42 37.02
C THR A 770 14.88 15.19 38.32
N PRO A 771 15.08 14.58 39.50
CA PRO A 771 14.83 15.26 40.77
C PRO A 771 15.83 16.40 40.98
N GLN A 772 15.35 17.55 41.47
CA GLN A 772 16.16 18.73 41.78
C GLN A 772 16.10 19.00 43.28
N ALA A 773 17.24 19.09 43.95
CA ALA A 773 17.27 19.47 45.35
C ALA A 773 16.81 20.92 45.53
N ASP A 774 15.99 21.18 46.54
CA ASP A 774 15.54 22.52 46.86
C ASP A 774 16.71 23.32 47.49
N PRO A 775 17.11 24.47 46.92
CA PRO A 775 18.24 25.25 47.43
C PRO A 775 17.99 25.84 48.82
N HIS A 776 16.75 25.84 49.31
CA HIS A 776 16.37 26.39 50.61
C HIS A 776 15.94 25.33 51.62
N ASN A 777 15.83 24.04 51.24
CA ASN A 777 15.50 22.94 52.13
C ASN A 777 16.24 21.65 51.73
N ALA A 778 17.25 21.27 52.51
CA ALA A 778 18.13 20.14 52.23
C ALA A 778 17.42 18.77 52.19
N LEU A 779 16.24 18.66 52.82
CA LEU A 779 15.44 17.43 52.83
C LEU A 779 14.46 17.32 51.65
N GLN A 780 14.30 18.39 50.87
CA GLN A 780 13.27 18.49 49.86
C GLN A 780 13.84 18.34 48.44
N LEU A 781 13.18 17.49 47.65
CA LEU A 781 13.42 17.32 46.23
C LEU A 781 12.19 17.74 45.45
N ASN A 782 12.38 18.56 44.43
CA ASN A 782 11.36 18.95 43.46
C ASN A 782 11.55 18.11 42.20
N VAL A 783 10.55 17.32 41.84
CA VAL A 783 10.58 16.38 40.72
C VAL A 783 9.60 16.87 39.64
N PRO A 784 10.09 17.50 38.56
CA PRO A 784 9.24 17.89 37.44
C PRO A 784 8.77 16.64 36.69
N ILE A 785 7.47 16.58 36.43
CA ILE A 785 6.86 15.51 35.62
C ILE A 785 6.85 15.95 34.15
N PRO A 786 7.49 15.23 33.22
CA PRO A 786 7.42 15.56 31.81
C PRO A 786 6.00 15.39 31.26
N PRO A 787 5.58 16.17 30.23
CA PRO A 787 4.36 15.86 29.50
C PRO A 787 4.38 14.43 28.94
N PRO A 788 3.24 13.73 28.89
CA PRO A 788 3.17 12.45 28.18
C PRO A 788 3.54 12.67 26.71
N THR A 789 4.57 11.96 26.25
CA THR A 789 5.06 11.99 24.87
C THR A 789 4.06 11.32 23.93
N LYS A 790 4.19 11.56 22.62
CA LYS A 790 3.40 10.86 21.60
C LYS A 790 3.54 9.34 21.76
N GLU A 791 4.76 8.87 22.02
CA GLU A 791 5.10 7.47 22.25
C GLU A 791 4.41 6.88 23.50
N SER A 792 4.34 7.60 24.62
CA SER A 792 3.67 7.10 25.82
C SER A 792 2.14 7.01 25.64
N ARG A 793 1.56 7.91 24.85
CA ARG A 793 0.13 7.87 24.49
C ARG A 793 -0.16 6.69 23.56
N GLU A 794 0.69 6.47 22.57
CA GLU A 794 0.61 5.32 21.67
C GLU A 794 0.74 3.99 22.42
N GLN A 795 1.66 3.89 23.39
CA GLN A 795 1.78 2.72 24.25
C GLN A 795 0.54 2.49 25.14
N ALA A 796 -0.07 3.54 25.70
CA ALA A 796 -1.30 3.42 26.47
C ALA A 796 -2.47 2.91 25.60
N VAL A 797 -2.57 3.37 24.34
CA VAL A 797 -3.55 2.88 23.37
C VAL A 797 -3.31 1.42 23.01
N ILE A 798 -2.05 0.99 22.85
CA ILE A 798 -1.69 -0.41 22.61
C ILE A 798 -2.09 -1.30 23.80
N MET A 799 -1.82 -0.88 25.04
CA MET A 799 -2.21 -1.63 26.24
C MET A 799 -3.73 -1.71 26.39
N ALA A 800 -4.45 -0.63 26.08
CA ALA A 800 -5.91 -0.60 26.09
C ALA A 800 -6.51 -1.54 25.03
N LYS A 801 -5.88 -1.64 23.85
CA LYS A 801 -6.28 -2.57 22.80
C LYS A 801 -6.11 -4.02 23.26
N LYS A 802 -4.99 -4.34 23.93
CA LYS A 802 -4.75 -5.67 24.51
C LYS A 802 -5.77 -6.03 25.60
N ALA A 803 -6.15 -5.06 26.44
CA ALA A 803 -7.21 -5.26 27.44
C ALA A 803 -8.58 -5.51 26.80
N MET A 804 -8.91 -4.78 25.72
CA MET A 804 -10.12 -5.01 24.92
C MET A 804 -10.14 -6.42 24.32
N GLU A 805 -9.05 -6.86 23.68
CA GLU A 805 -8.95 -8.20 23.08
C GLU A 805 -9.14 -9.31 24.13
N LYS A 806 -8.58 -9.13 25.34
CA LYS A 806 -8.80 -10.02 26.47
C LYS A 806 -10.28 -10.07 26.89
N ALA A 807 -10.96 -8.92 26.95
CA ALA A 807 -12.39 -8.86 27.28
C ALA A 807 -13.28 -9.49 26.20
N VAL A 808 -12.98 -9.29 24.92
CA VAL A 808 -13.67 -9.96 23.80
C VAL A 808 -13.52 -11.48 23.89
N THR A 809 -12.32 -11.95 24.24
CA THR A 809 -12.05 -13.38 24.43
C THR A 809 -12.87 -13.95 25.59
N ALA A 810 -12.91 -13.25 26.73
CA ALA A 810 -13.72 -13.67 27.89
C ALA A 810 -15.23 -13.76 27.57
N VAL A 811 -15.77 -12.85 26.75
CA VAL A 811 -17.17 -12.92 26.26
C VAL A 811 -17.37 -14.15 25.37
N ARG A 812 -16.41 -14.44 24.48
CA ARG A 812 -16.46 -15.60 23.58
C ARG A 812 -16.38 -16.92 24.35
N ASP A 813 -15.55 -17.00 25.38
CA ASP A 813 -15.41 -18.18 26.24
C ASP A 813 -16.69 -18.42 27.05
N SER A 814 -17.28 -17.35 27.61
CA SER A 814 -18.58 -17.40 28.30
C SER A 814 -19.68 -17.93 27.38
N ARG A 815 -19.72 -17.48 26.12
CA ARG A 815 -20.64 -18.00 25.09
C ARG A 815 -20.36 -19.48 24.79
N GLY A 816 -19.09 -19.85 24.65
CA GLY A 816 -18.66 -21.23 24.38
C GLY A 816 -19.17 -22.23 25.42
N GLY A 817 -19.13 -21.86 26.71
CA GLY A 817 -19.67 -22.65 27.81
C GLY A 817 -21.18 -22.93 27.67
N VAL A 818 -21.97 -21.89 27.38
CA VAL A 818 -23.43 -22.01 27.18
C VAL A 818 -23.76 -22.78 25.90
N HIS A 819 -23.03 -22.53 24.82
CA HIS A 819 -23.23 -23.23 23.55
C HIS A 819 -22.99 -24.75 23.69
N LYS A 820 -21.94 -25.15 24.40
CA LYS A 820 -21.65 -26.56 24.70
C LYS A 820 -22.78 -27.20 25.52
N ARG A 821 -23.31 -26.49 26.53
CA ARG A 821 -24.45 -26.95 27.34
C ARG A 821 -25.72 -27.15 26.49
N LEU A 822 -26.04 -26.20 25.62
CA LEU A 822 -27.18 -26.28 24.70
C LEU A 822 -27.04 -27.44 23.70
N GLN A 823 -25.84 -27.66 23.16
CA GLN A 823 -25.56 -28.82 22.29
C GLN A 823 -25.70 -30.16 23.01
N ASP A 824 -25.21 -30.25 24.25
CA ASP A 824 -25.29 -31.49 25.04
C ASP A 824 -26.74 -31.83 25.40
N MET A 825 -27.60 -30.84 25.66
CA MET A 825 -29.04 -31.06 25.85
C MET A 825 -29.74 -31.54 24.58
N GLN A 826 -29.36 -31.00 23.42
CA GLN A 826 -29.89 -31.43 22.12
C GLN A 826 -29.49 -32.88 21.80
N LYS A 827 -28.23 -33.26 22.08
CA LYS A 827 -27.73 -34.64 21.91
C LYS A 827 -28.41 -35.63 22.86
N LYS A 828 -28.66 -35.24 24.11
CA LYS A 828 -29.32 -36.08 25.12
C LYS A 828 -30.85 -36.11 25.01
N LYS A 829 -31.45 -35.42 24.02
CA LYS A 829 -32.91 -35.24 23.87
C LYS A 829 -33.59 -34.71 25.14
N ALA A 830 -32.87 -33.94 25.94
CA ALA A 830 -33.33 -33.46 27.25
C ALA A 830 -34.19 -32.18 27.18
N ALA A 831 -34.41 -31.63 25.98
CA ALA A 831 -35.13 -30.38 25.71
C ALA A 831 -35.84 -30.42 24.34
N ARG A 832 -36.89 -29.60 24.16
CA ARG A 832 -37.57 -29.47 22.86
C ARG A 832 -36.69 -28.71 21.87
N PRO A 833 -36.58 -29.14 20.59
CA PRO A 833 -35.72 -28.50 19.60
C PRO A 833 -35.97 -27.00 19.40
N ASP A 834 -37.24 -26.57 19.44
CA ASP A 834 -37.61 -25.15 19.29
C ASP A 834 -37.16 -24.28 20.47
N ASP A 835 -37.17 -24.82 21.68
CA ASP A 835 -36.76 -24.10 22.88
C ASP A 835 -35.22 -23.94 22.90
N VAL A 836 -34.47 -24.96 22.46
CA VAL A 836 -33.02 -24.88 22.27
C VAL A 836 -32.65 -23.86 21.19
N ARG A 837 -33.39 -23.82 20.07
CA ARG A 837 -33.19 -22.84 19.00
C ARG A 837 -33.40 -21.40 19.50
N LYS A 838 -34.48 -21.14 20.24
CA LYS A 838 -34.73 -19.82 20.83
C LYS A 838 -33.65 -19.41 21.82
N ALA A 839 -33.17 -20.33 22.66
CA ALA A 839 -32.07 -20.06 23.59
C ALA A 839 -30.74 -19.79 22.87
N GLN A 840 -30.45 -20.48 21.76
CA GLN A 840 -29.30 -20.18 20.90
C GLN A 840 -29.40 -18.79 20.27
N GLU A 841 -30.55 -18.41 19.74
CA GLU A 841 -30.78 -17.06 19.19
C GLU A 841 -30.62 -15.96 20.26
N GLN A 842 -31.12 -16.19 21.46
CA GLN A 842 -30.95 -15.25 22.58
C GLN A 842 -29.50 -15.17 23.05
N MET A 843 -28.80 -16.31 23.13
CA MET A 843 -27.38 -16.38 23.46
C MET A 843 -26.52 -15.60 22.46
N GLU A 844 -26.77 -15.76 21.15
CA GLU A 844 -26.02 -15.03 20.12
C GLU A 844 -26.29 -13.52 20.23
N LYS A 845 -27.55 -13.09 20.38
CA LYS A 845 -27.88 -11.67 20.59
C LYS A 845 -27.20 -11.06 21.82
N LEU A 846 -27.13 -11.81 22.93
CA LEU A 846 -26.47 -11.38 24.16
C LEU A 846 -24.95 -11.29 23.98
N SER A 847 -24.34 -12.25 23.30
CA SER A 847 -22.91 -12.26 23.00
C SER A 847 -22.52 -11.11 22.05
N GLU A 848 -23.30 -10.88 20.99
CA GLU A 848 -23.11 -9.77 20.05
C GLU A 848 -23.21 -8.42 20.76
N LYS A 849 -24.21 -8.25 21.64
CA LYS A 849 -24.34 -7.05 22.47
C LYS A 849 -23.14 -6.87 23.39
N GLY A 850 -22.70 -7.91 24.09
CA GLY A 850 -21.53 -7.86 24.97
C GLY A 850 -20.24 -7.48 24.24
N GLN A 851 -20.02 -8.01 23.03
CA GLN A 851 -18.88 -7.63 22.19
C GLN A 851 -18.96 -6.18 21.70
N LYS A 852 -20.17 -5.69 21.40
CA LYS A 852 -20.40 -4.29 21.03
C LYS A 852 -20.09 -3.35 22.20
N ASP A 853 -20.58 -3.69 23.40
CA ASP A 853 -20.35 -2.91 24.63
C ASP A 853 -18.85 -2.82 24.98
N VAL A 854 -18.09 -3.92 24.77
CA VAL A 854 -16.62 -3.93 24.93
C VAL A 854 -15.93 -2.97 23.96
N LYS A 855 -16.33 -2.98 22.68
CA LYS A 855 -15.77 -2.08 21.66
C LYS A 855 -16.10 -0.61 21.94
N GLU A 856 -17.33 -0.32 22.37
CA GLU A 856 -17.77 1.04 22.68
C GLU A 856 -17.03 1.63 23.89
N LEU A 857 -16.79 0.83 24.93
CA LEU A 857 -15.96 1.22 26.07
C LEU A 857 -14.52 1.52 25.66
N PHE A 858 -13.93 0.68 24.81
CA PHE A 858 -12.58 0.91 24.28
C PHE A 858 -12.49 2.20 23.45
N GLU A 859 -13.39 2.40 22.50
CA GLU A 859 -13.37 3.61 21.64
C GLU A 859 -13.58 4.89 22.43
N THR A 860 -14.41 4.85 23.46
CA THR A 860 -14.59 5.98 24.39
C THR A 860 -13.30 6.28 25.16
N ALA A 861 -12.61 5.24 25.65
CA ALA A 861 -11.34 5.41 26.36
C ALA A 861 -10.21 5.86 25.43
N LYS A 862 -10.13 5.31 24.22
CA LYS A 862 -9.16 5.66 23.18
C LYS A 862 -9.22 7.14 22.84
N LYS A 863 -10.42 7.67 22.57
CA LYS A 863 -10.62 9.11 22.33
C LYS A 863 -10.21 9.97 23.52
N ALA A 864 -10.36 9.49 24.76
CA ALA A 864 -9.90 10.19 25.94
C ALA A 864 -8.36 10.18 26.07
N MET A 865 -7.71 9.07 25.74
CA MET A 865 -6.24 8.92 25.75
C MET A 865 -5.56 9.70 24.62
N GLU A 866 -6.20 9.85 23.47
CA GLU A 866 -5.70 10.66 22.34
C GLU A 866 -5.86 12.18 22.58
N ARG A 867 -6.83 12.59 23.41
CA ARG A 867 -7.09 14.00 23.78
C ARG A 867 -6.30 14.48 25.00
N ALA A 868 -5.87 13.58 25.90
CA ALA A 868 -5.05 13.87 27.09
C ALA A 868 -3.59 14.07 26.71
#